data_AF-A0AAD3H879-F1
#
_entry.id   AF-A0AAD3H879-F1
#
_cell.length_a   1.000
_cell.length_b   1.000
_cell.length_c   1.000
_cell.angle_alpha   90.00
_cell.angle_beta   90.00
_cell.angle_gamma   90.00
#
_symmetry.space_group_name_H-M   'P 1'
#
loop_
_entity.id
_entity.type
_entity.pdbx_description
1 polymer ?
#
loop_
_entity_poly.entity_id
_entity_poly.type
_entity_poly.pdbx_seq_one_letter_code
_entity_poly.pdbx_strand_id
1 'polypeptide(L)'
;MFFSKNIITIYTLVACLSPVASERHLRSRKSSDAPLDCTLLQTETQFAGNQPEEHMWECEVDPNSKRDAGNILNLNINLDEYRDHDIGSIESGSTILHANSAVVSNSKAIVRGDIKFEKNSRRNLASLGDRDVLVVRIQAQDSITSPSSEDLSREVFGIADSTGNTGGINLSSGFAGCSYDKLTFNPTSYNKANNGVYTVTINESVANQKFTDVRNTVLNQLRADFGNNDLNSMFDHVMLCMPPGTVSNSGSPNWAAYGIVNGYVTIYNDNWCMSVSANIHEIGHNLGLRHSNEGAQSYEDKTGLMGSSYMSTTAPKMCFNTAKHHQLGWFSDKENVVKPLEQNFYEGKLIGFVDYQHSNAPSDASVITKVEGHNVDFFVGFNVKAGINSQNQESDAANKVTVHSVGTSSPMGESDLVAKLGAGESYEIVDFGGHTDTAVIRVDYIDMNANPPVANISINIMKCTSDSDCDDGSLFTNDTCNISTGMCVHTPTNDQAAGTMKMALLTDRYPGETSWKIVDNCNNDAIVMSGSGYKNRFETIEVSKELPSSQYTLTIEDTYGDGICCGQGAGSYEITFNDEVVASGGQFKKNESKTWGSCSSIPNTPSPTSSPTGSPTKSPTSSPTASPSMSPSSSPSSQPTSQPSASPTASPTSCESTYDLLLVATDAAIGDASWSFHYDMDTDITVEENLRSYDSNGLYLESGCLPKNCFNFSIKNVEYYELKIDGVSIAKSDSFVSDELSLFGTCQEIGL
;
A
#
# COMPACT_ATOMS: atom_id res chain seq x y z
N MET A 1 -86.74 -18.84 -4.02
CA MET A 1 -86.84 -18.51 -2.59
C MET A 1 -85.58 -17.76 -2.17
N PHE A 2 -85.55 -16.88 -1.16
CA PHE A 2 -86.54 -15.91 -0.67
C PHE A 2 -85.80 -15.07 0.41
N PHE A 3 -85.50 -13.78 0.16
CA PHE A 3 -85.11 -12.78 1.20
C PHE A 3 -83.74 -13.01 1.90
N SER A 4 -83.03 -12.01 2.48
CA SER A 4 -83.18 -10.54 2.44
C SER A 4 -82.03 -9.79 3.16
N LYS A 5 -81.43 -8.78 2.49
CA LYS A 5 -80.84 -7.52 3.07
C LYS A 5 -79.69 -7.65 4.08
N ASN A 6 -78.84 -6.66 4.37
CA ASN A 6 -78.32 -5.40 3.75
C ASN A 6 -76.89 -5.22 4.38
N ILE A 7 -75.98 -4.27 4.12
CA ILE A 7 -75.97 -2.82 3.83
C ILE A 7 -74.64 -2.57 3.05
N ILE A 8 -74.63 -2.11 1.79
CA ILE A 8 -74.36 -0.71 1.36
C ILE A 8 -73.04 -0.14 1.97
N THR A 9 -72.00 0.20 1.20
CA THR A 9 -71.90 1.52 0.54
C THR A 9 -70.94 1.55 -0.66
N ILE A 10 -71.50 1.82 -1.83
CA ILE A 10 -71.02 2.68 -2.93
C ILE A 10 -69.50 3.01 -2.98
N TYR A 11 -68.80 2.49 -4.00
CA TYR A 11 -67.67 3.19 -4.62
C TYR A 11 -68.20 4.08 -5.77
N THR A 12 -67.84 5.37 -5.76
CA THR A 12 -68.26 6.31 -6.81
C THR A 12 -67.24 6.33 -7.94
N LEU A 13 -67.67 5.90 -9.13
CA LEU A 13 -66.87 5.98 -10.36
C LEU A 13 -66.98 7.38 -10.97
N VAL A 14 -65.89 8.15 -10.96
CA VAL A 14 -65.70 9.33 -11.81
C VAL A 14 -64.35 9.22 -12.50
N ALA A 15 -64.36 8.94 -13.80
CA ALA A 15 -63.17 8.93 -14.63
C ALA A 15 -63.12 10.22 -15.46
N CYS A 16 -62.00 10.94 -15.44
CA CYS A 16 -61.69 11.96 -16.44
C CYS A 16 -60.18 12.23 -16.55
N LEU A 17 -59.62 11.95 -17.73
CA LEU A 17 -58.51 12.66 -18.38
C LEU A 17 -57.12 12.68 -17.67
N SER A 18 -56.34 11.62 -17.94
CA SER A 18 -55.01 11.60 -18.58
C SER A 18 -53.98 12.75 -18.41
N PRO A 19 -52.67 12.49 -18.59
CA PRO A 19 -51.92 11.26 -18.25
C PRO A 19 -50.53 11.52 -17.62
N VAL A 20 -50.15 10.74 -16.61
CA VAL A 20 -48.74 10.63 -16.18
C VAL A 20 -48.38 9.16 -16.08
N ALA A 21 -47.36 8.74 -16.83
CA ALA A 21 -46.75 7.42 -16.68
C ALA A 21 -45.64 7.52 -15.64
N SER A 22 -45.78 6.77 -14.55
CA SER A 22 -44.73 6.53 -13.55
C SER A 22 -44.73 5.05 -13.16
N GLU A 23 -43.71 4.64 -12.41
CA GLU A 23 -43.61 3.31 -11.77
C GLU A 23 -43.61 2.10 -12.72
N ARG A 24 -42.58 2.06 -13.59
CA ARG A 24 -41.92 0.79 -13.92
C ARG A 24 -40.40 0.94 -13.83
N HIS A 25 -39.76 -0.11 -13.31
CA HIS A 25 -38.32 -0.34 -13.28
C HIS A 25 -37.47 0.51 -12.32
N LEU A 26 -37.83 0.49 -11.04
CA LEU A 26 -36.84 0.14 -10.01
C LEU A 26 -37.14 -1.28 -9.52
N ARG A 27 -36.42 -2.26 -10.08
CA ARG A 27 -36.25 -3.58 -9.46
C ARG A 27 -34.84 -3.61 -8.89
N SER A 28 -34.68 -4.00 -7.63
CA SER A 28 -33.37 -4.38 -7.11
C SER A 28 -32.75 -5.46 -8.02
N ARG A 29 -31.47 -5.31 -8.37
CA ARG A 29 -30.73 -6.41 -9.02
C ARG A 29 -30.65 -7.54 -8.01
N LYS A 30 -31.31 -8.68 -8.29
CA LYS A 30 -31.06 -9.89 -7.51
C LYS A 30 -29.59 -10.26 -7.70
N SER A 31 -28.86 -10.34 -6.59
CA SER A 31 -27.59 -11.04 -6.57
C SER A 31 -27.82 -12.47 -7.07
N SER A 32 -26.98 -12.91 -8.01
CA SER A 32 -27.16 -14.20 -8.67
C SER A 32 -25.80 -14.82 -8.93
N ASP A 33 -25.56 -15.98 -8.33
CA ASP A 33 -24.32 -16.73 -8.51
C ASP A 33 -24.11 -17.08 -9.99
N ALA A 34 -22.93 -16.76 -10.51
CA ALA A 34 -22.58 -16.90 -11.92
C ALA A 34 -21.06 -16.85 -12.15
N PRO A 35 -20.53 -17.46 -13.23
CA PRO A 35 -19.15 -17.23 -13.63
C PRO A 35 -18.84 -15.75 -13.80
N LEU A 36 -17.62 -15.35 -13.42
CA LEU A 36 -17.14 -13.97 -13.45
C LEU A 36 -15.76 -13.94 -14.09
N ASP A 37 -15.73 -13.42 -15.32
CA ASP A 37 -14.51 -13.08 -16.06
C ASP A 37 -14.28 -11.57 -15.93
N CYS A 38 -13.16 -11.15 -15.34
CA CYS A 38 -12.83 -9.74 -15.20
C CYS A 38 -11.34 -9.46 -15.21
N THR A 39 -10.95 -8.30 -15.75
CA THR A 39 -9.58 -7.81 -15.65
C THR A 39 -9.33 -7.33 -14.22
N LEU A 40 -8.23 -7.76 -13.62
CA LEU A 40 -7.78 -7.30 -12.31
C LEU A 40 -7.17 -5.90 -12.42
N LEU A 41 -7.58 -5.04 -11.52
CA LEU A 41 -7.18 -3.64 -11.43
C LEU A 41 -6.65 -3.36 -10.03
N GLN A 42 -5.37 -3.03 -9.92
CA GLN A 42 -4.78 -2.52 -8.68
C GLN A 42 -4.94 -0.99 -8.65
N THR A 43 -5.36 -0.47 -7.50
CA THR A 43 -5.85 0.91 -7.40
C THR A 43 -5.17 1.65 -6.26
N GLU A 44 -4.71 2.87 -6.53
CA GLU A 44 -4.00 3.73 -5.59
C GLU A 44 -4.94 4.85 -5.11
N THR A 45 -4.95 5.15 -3.81
CA THR A 45 -5.79 6.21 -3.22
C THR A 45 -4.92 7.29 -2.60
N GLN A 46 -4.80 8.45 -3.25
CA GLN A 46 -4.05 9.58 -2.74
C GLN A 46 -4.91 10.41 -1.78
N PHE A 47 -4.38 10.69 -0.59
CA PHE A 47 -5.04 11.52 0.43
C PHE A 47 -4.51 12.96 0.46
N ALA A 48 -5.34 13.87 0.94
CA ALA A 48 -5.01 15.29 1.08
C ALA A 48 -4.17 15.53 2.34
N GLY A 49 -2.86 15.24 2.24
CA GLY A 49 -1.88 15.32 3.33
C GLY A 49 -1.46 13.95 3.86
N ASN A 50 -0.63 13.93 4.91
CA ASN A 50 0.00 12.72 5.46
C ASN A 50 -1.02 11.76 6.10
N GLN A 51 -1.66 10.93 5.29
CA GLN A 51 -2.50 9.79 5.69
C GLN A 51 -2.01 8.54 4.94
N PRO A 52 -2.11 7.34 5.54
CA PRO A 52 -1.72 6.10 4.88
C PRO A 52 -2.61 5.80 3.67
N GLU A 53 -2.03 5.11 2.69
CA GLU A 53 -2.67 4.78 1.42
C GLU A 53 -3.68 3.65 1.54
N GLU A 54 -4.65 3.63 0.62
CA GLU A 54 -5.58 2.50 0.43
C GLU A 54 -5.30 1.85 -0.94
N HIS A 55 -4.42 0.84 -0.95
CA HIS A 55 -4.26 -0.05 -2.09
C HIS A 55 -5.37 -1.11 -2.08
N MET A 56 -6.04 -1.32 -3.22
CA MET A 56 -7.04 -2.38 -3.37
C MET A 56 -6.92 -3.09 -4.73
N TRP A 57 -7.48 -4.30 -4.80
CA TRP A 57 -7.71 -5.01 -6.06
C TRP A 57 -9.19 -5.03 -6.40
N GLU A 58 -9.53 -4.47 -7.55
CA GLU A 58 -10.85 -4.47 -8.15
C GLU A 58 -10.91 -5.33 -9.42
N CYS A 59 -12.12 -5.60 -9.87
CA CYS A 59 -12.48 -6.54 -10.92
C CYS A 59 -13.36 -5.82 -11.94
N GLU A 60 -12.82 -5.46 -13.10
CA GLU A 60 -13.60 -4.88 -14.20
C GLU A 60 -14.17 -6.00 -15.08
N VAL A 61 -15.48 -6.21 -14.96
CA VAL A 61 -16.24 -7.24 -15.69
C VAL A 61 -16.11 -7.01 -17.20
N ASP A 62 -15.83 -8.05 -17.99
CA ASP A 62 -15.72 -7.94 -19.45
C ASP A 62 -16.95 -7.23 -20.06
N PRO A 63 -16.79 -6.20 -20.92
CA PRO A 63 -17.89 -5.41 -21.48
C PRO A 63 -18.86 -6.21 -22.37
N ASN A 64 -18.49 -7.44 -22.76
CA ASN A 64 -19.32 -8.39 -23.49
C ASN A 64 -20.14 -9.32 -22.57
N SER A 65 -19.96 -9.23 -21.25
CA SER A 65 -20.74 -9.98 -20.27
C SER A 65 -22.23 -9.67 -20.38
N LYS A 66 -23.07 -10.65 -20.03
CA LYS A 66 -24.54 -10.48 -19.99
C LYS A 66 -25.05 -9.91 -18.65
N ARG A 67 -24.17 -9.78 -17.66
CA ARG A 67 -24.45 -9.22 -16.33
C ARG A 67 -23.30 -8.30 -15.93
N ASP A 68 -23.64 -7.11 -15.44
CA ASP A 68 -22.71 -6.16 -14.82
C ASP A 68 -21.48 -5.77 -15.68
N ALA A 69 -21.60 -5.89 -17.00
CA ALA A 69 -20.56 -5.60 -17.98
C ALA A 69 -19.93 -4.20 -17.82
N GLY A 70 -18.61 -4.15 -17.74
CA GLY A 70 -17.84 -2.93 -17.48
C GLY A 70 -17.97 -2.36 -16.05
N ASN A 71 -18.75 -2.96 -15.15
CA ASN A 71 -18.69 -2.54 -13.74
C ASN A 71 -17.32 -2.86 -13.17
N ILE A 72 -16.79 -1.93 -12.38
CA ILE A 72 -15.58 -2.14 -11.60
C ILE A 72 -16.03 -2.52 -10.19
N LEU A 73 -15.75 -3.76 -9.80
CA LEU A 73 -16.26 -4.39 -8.58
C LEU A 73 -15.14 -4.62 -7.57
N ASN A 74 -15.36 -4.23 -6.32
CA ASN A 74 -14.50 -4.58 -5.19
C ASN A 74 -14.48 -6.11 -5.03
N LEU A 75 -13.31 -6.73 -4.95
CA LEU A 75 -13.20 -8.17 -4.76
C LEU A 75 -13.36 -8.58 -3.29
N ASN A 76 -13.84 -9.80 -3.04
CA ASN A 76 -13.83 -10.46 -1.73
C ASN A 76 -12.90 -11.68 -1.73
N ILE A 77 -11.67 -11.51 -2.22
CA ILE A 77 -10.61 -12.51 -2.19
C ILE A 77 -9.29 -11.81 -1.86
N ASN A 78 -8.47 -12.45 -1.05
CA ASN A 78 -7.09 -12.03 -0.84
C ASN A 78 -6.26 -12.58 -2.00
N LEU A 79 -5.76 -11.71 -2.89
CA LEU A 79 -4.97 -12.15 -4.05
C LEU A 79 -3.53 -12.52 -3.70
N ASP A 80 -3.00 -12.09 -2.55
CA ASP A 80 -1.65 -12.46 -2.12
C ASP A 80 -1.53 -13.96 -1.80
N GLU A 81 -2.61 -14.61 -1.36
CA GLU A 81 -2.70 -16.07 -1.13
C GLU A 81 -2.48 -16.91 -2.41
N TYR A 82 -2.60 -16.30 -3.60
CA TYR A 82 -2.52 -17.00 -4.88
C TYR A 82 -1.22 -16.77 -5.65
N ARG A 83 -0.27 -16.02 -5.08
CA ARG A 83 1.00 -15.64 -5.74
C ARG A 83 1.91 -16.83 -6.12
N ASP A 84 1.80 -17.95 -5.42
CA ASP A 84 2.70 -19.10 -5.60
C ASP A 84 2.26 -20.11 -6.69
N HIS A 85 1.07 -19.95 -7.29
CA HIS A 85 0.51 -20.96 -8.20
C HIS A 85 0.74 -20.66 -9.70
N ASP A 86 1.91 -21.07 -10.21
CA ASP A 86 2.27 -21.35 -11.62
C ASP A 86 2.07 -20.26 -12.71
N ILE A 87 1.46 -19.10 -12.42
CA ILE A 87 1.04 -18.11 -13.44
C ILE A 87 1.96 -16.85 -13.45
N GLY A 88 2.85 -16.74 -12.46
CA GLY A 88 3.71 -15.58 -12.25
C GLY A 88 2.97 -14.39 -11.62
N SER A 89 3.62 -13.23 -11.58
CA SER A 89 3.10 -11.99 -11.00
C SER A 89 1.71 -11.61 -11.53
N ILE A 90 0.76 -11.43 -10.62
CA ILE A 90 -0.53 -10.79 -10.90
C ILE A 90 -0.25 -9.32 -11.24
N GLU A 91 -0.68 -8.89 -12.43
CA GLU A 91 -0.37 -7.60 -13.03
C GLU A 91 -1.65 -6.83 -13.36
N SER A 92 -1.78 -5.62 -12.80
CA SER A 92 -2.91 -4.74 -13.06
C SER A 92 -3.09 -4.45 -14.56
N GLY A 93 -4.33 -4.46 -15.04
CA GLY A 93 -4.68 -4.24 -16.45
C GLY A 93 -4.36 -5.40 -17.39
N SER A 94 -3.46 -6.31 -17.00
CA SER A 94 -2.95 -7.40 -17.84
C SER A 94 -3.23 -8.82 -17.31
N THR A 95 -3.72 -8.99 -16.08
CA THR A 95 -4.22 -10.28 -15.57
C THR A 95 -5.75 -10.30 -15.59
N ILE A 96 -6.32 -11.33 -16.20
CA ILE A 96 -7.75 -11.64 -16.12
C ILE A 96 -7.94 -12.69 -15.02
N LEU A 97 -8.88 -12.44 -14.12
CA LEU A 97 -9.43 -13.43 -13.21
C LEU A 97 -10.63 -14.12 -13.87
N HIS A 98 -10.60 -15.45 -13.81
CA HIS A 98 -11.67 -16.34 -14.23
C HIS A 98 -12.19 -17.09 -13.00
N ALA A 99 -13.32 -16.66 -12.43
CA ALA A 99 -13.99 -17.36 -11.35
C ALA A 99 -15.11 -18.25 -11.91
N ASN A 100 -15.14 -19.51 -11.50
CA ASN A 100 -16.20 -20.43 -11.93
C ASN A 100 -17.59 -20.04 -11.37
N SER A 101 -17.63 -19.33 -10.24
CA SER A 101 -18.83 -18.75 -9.65
C SER A 101 -18.51 -17.47 -8.86
N ALA A 102 -19.43 -16.53 -8.82
CA ALA A 102 -19.36 -15.32 -8.02
C ALA A 102 -20.76 -14.71 -7.79
N VAL A 103 -20.95 -14.15 -6.60
CA VAL A 103 -22.15 -13.37 -6.23
C VAL A 103 -21.82 -11.89 -6.29
N VAL A 104 -22.38 -11.19 -7.27
CA VAL A 104 -22.26 -9.73 -7.41
C VAL A 104 -23.42 -9.02 -6.68
N SER A 105 -23.09 -8.00 -5.88
CA SER A 105 -24.05 -7.13 -5.18
C SER A 105 -23.36 -5.82 -4.77
N ASN A 106 -24.04 -4.67 -4.89
CA ASN A 106 -23.61 -3.36 -4.39
C ASN A 106 -22.11 -3.05 -4.60
N SER A 107 -21.67 -2.90 -5.85
CA SER A 107 -20.26 -2.65 -6.24
C SER A 107 -19.23 -3.67 -5.75
N LYS A 108 -19.65 -4.85 -5.27
CA LYS A 108 -18.79 -5.91 -4.74
C LYS A 108 -19.03 -7.25 -5.43
N ALA A 109 -17.95 -7.98 -5.69
CA ALA A 109 -17.94 -9.33 -6.23
C ALA A 109 -17.42 -10.31 -5.17
N ILE A 110 -18.29 -11.22 -4.71
CA ILE A 110 -17.92 -12.32 -3.82
C ILE A 110 -17.66 -13.56 -4.69
N VAL A 111 -16.40 -13.77 -5.05
CA VAL A 111 -15.93 -14.93 -5.81
C VAL A 111 -16.07 -16.21 -4.97
N ARG A 112 -16.39 -17.33 -5.63
CA ARG A 112 -16.69 -18.64 -5.03
C ARG A 112 -16.16 -19.77 -5.90
N GLY A 113 -15.57 -20.81 -5.29
CA GLY A 113 -15.05 -21.97 -6.01
C GLY A 113 -13.76 -21.69 -6.78
N ASP A 114 -13.40 -22.58 -7.70
CA ASP A 114 -12.14 -22.50 -8.46
C ASP A 114 -11.96 -21.15 -9.17
N ILE A 115 -10.84 -20.50 -8.88
CA ILE A 115 -10.35 -19.34 -9.63
C ILE A 115 -9.16 -19.73 -10.50
N LYS A 116 -8.98 -19.03 -11.62
CA LYS A 116 -7.80 -19.12 -12.48
C LYS A 116 -7.42 -17.72 -12.93
N PHE A 117 -6.14 -17.54 -13.22
CA PHE A 117 -5.61 -16.29 -13.77
C PHE A 117 -5.08 -16.54 -15.19
N GLU A 118 -5.36 -15.62 -16.12
CA GLU A 118 -4.80 -15.61 -17.47
C GLU A 118 -4.08 -14.27 -17.69
N LYS A 119 -2.82 -14.31 -18.12
CA LYS A 119 -2.14 -13.10 -18.60
C LYS A 119 -2.63 -12.79 -20.02
N ASN A 120 -3.27 -11.64 -20.19
CA ASN A 120 -3.87 -11.19 -21.43
C ASN A 120 -3.48 -9.73 -21.68
N SER A 121 -2.96 -9.42 -22.87
CA SER A 121 -2.34 -8.12 -23.19
C SER A 121 -3.36 -6.99 -23.41
N ARG A 122 -4.45 -6.93 -22.64
CA ARG A 122 -5.61 -6.08 -22.92
C ARG A 122 -5.43 -4.63 -22.52
N ARG A 123 -4.72 -4.32 -21.44
CA ARG A 123 -4.39 -2.93 -21.06
C ARG A 123 -2.99 -2.82 -20.46
N ASN A 124 -2.09 -2.29 -21.27
CA ASN A 124 -1.10 -1.30 -20.86
C ASN A 124 -1.37 -0.07 -21.74
N LEU A 125 -1.63 1.10 -21.17
CA LEU A 125 -1.82 2.31 -21.98
C LEU A 125 -0.48 2.74 -22.57
N ALA A 126 -0.46 3.02 -23.88
CA ALA A 126 0.79 3.30 -24.56
C ALA A 126 1.36 4.66 -24.11
N SER A 127 2.60 4.63 -23.62
CA SER A 127 3.36 5.82 -23.21
C SER A 127 3.79 6.72 -24.38
N LEU A 128 3.36 6.41 -25.61
CA LEU A 128 3.72 7.10 -26.85
C LEU A 128 2.50 7.28 -27.79
N GLY A 129 2.39 8.44 -28.43
CA GLY A 129 1.34 8.82 -29.39
C GLY A 129 0.32 9.81 -28.84
N ASP A 130 -0.75 10.06 -29.59
CA ASP A 130 -1.88 10.87 -29.15
C ASP A 130 -2.85 10.04 -28.28
N ARG A 131 -3.44 10.66 -27.24
CA ARG A 131 -4.50 10.09 -26.37
C ARG A 131 -5.78 10.91 -26.50
N ASP A 132 -6.93 10.27 -26.79
CA ASP A 132 -8.25 10.90 -26.82
C ASP A 132 -8.90 10.84 -25.42
N VAL A 133 -9.11 12.00 -24.79
CA VAL A 133 -9.50 12.11 -23.37
C VAL A 133 -10.94 12.63 -23.22
N LEU A 134 -11.73 11.94 -22.40
CA LEU A 134 -13.03 12.44 -21.92
C LEU A 134 -12.89 12.96 -20.48
N VAL A 135 -13.20 14.24 -20.26
CA VAL A 135 -13.35 14.81 -18.91
C VAL A 135 -14.82 14.82 -18.54
N VAL A 136 -15.16 14.24 -17.39
CA VAL A 136 -16.55 14.05 -16.95
C VAL A 136 -16.85 14.96 -15.78
N ARG A 137 -17.74 15.92 -16.03
CA ARG A 137 -18.34 16.81 -15.04
C ARG A 137 -19.63 16.15 -14.54
N ILE A 138 -19.82 16.03 -13.23
CA ILE A 138 -20.91 15.25 -12.64
C ILE A 138 -21.96 16.19 -12.03
N GLN A 139 -23.22 16.01 -12.44
CA GLN A 139 -24.38 16.62 -11.83
C GLN A 139 -25.21 15.55 -11.12
N ALA A 140 -25.28 15.63 -9.79
CA ALA A 140 -26.05 14.75 -8.94
C ALA A 140 -27.39 15.40 -8.54
N GLN A 141 -28.18 14.71 -7.71
CA GLN A 141 -29.45 15.22 -7.19
C GLN A 141 -29.26 16.40 -6.20
N ASP A 142 -28.18 16.36 -5.44
CA ASP A 142 -27.87 17.22 -4.28
C ASP A 142 -26.65 18.13 -4.47
N SER A 143 -25.78 17.80 -5.43
CA SER A 143 -24.47 18.42 -5.62
C SER A 143 -24.07 18.42 -7.10
N ILE A 144 -23.06 19.23 -7.45
CA ILE A 144 -22.52 19.32 -8.82
C ILE A 144 -21.04 19.67 -8.76
N THR A 145 -20.22 19.11 -9.65
CA THR A 145 -18.81 19.48 -9.82
C THR A 145 -18.67 21.00 -9.94
N SER A 146 -17.92 21.63 -9.02
CA SER A 146 -17.82 23.09 -8.89
C SER A 146 -17.14 23.76 -10.08
N PRO A 147 -16.02 23.22 -10.64
CA PRO A 147 -15.46 23.70 -11.90
C PRO A 147 -16.49 23.73 -13.04
N SER A 148 -16.46 24.76 -13.89
CA SER A 148 -17.29 24.80 -15.11
C SER A 148 -16.74 23.87 -16.21
N SER A 149 -17.48 23.70 -17.31
CA SER A 149 -16.96 22.91 -18.45
C SER A 149 -15.82 23.64 -19.14
N GLU A 150 -15.87 24.97 -19.15
CA GLU A 150 -14.82 25.86 -19.63
C GLU A 150 -13.56 25.77 -18.76
N ASP A 151 -13.69 25.75 -17.43
CA ASP A 151 -12.55 25.58 -16.52
C ASP A 151 -11.87 24.23 -16.70
N LEU A 152 -12.65 23.13 -16.73
CA LEU A 152 -12.10 21.79 -16.95
C LEU A 152 -11.41 21.66 -18.31
N SER A 153 -11.98 22.25 -19.36
CA SER A 153 -11.35 22.26 -20.69
C SER A 153 -10.04 23.08 -20.72
N ARG A 154 -9.97 24.18 -19.94
CA ARG A 154 -8.77 25.01 -19.79
C ARG A 154 -7.67 24.32 -18.99
N GLU A 155 -7.94 23.81 -17.80
CA GLU A 155 -6.89 23.21 -16.94
C GLU A 155 -6.44 21.80 -17.39
N VAL A 156 -7.21 21.13 -18.25
CA VAL A 156 -6.81 19.85 -18.87
C VAL A 156 -6.17 20.06 -20.25
N PHE A 157 -6.80 20.82 -21.15
CA PHE A 157 -6.39 20.93 -22.57
C PHE A 157 -5.74 22.26 -22.96
N GLY A 158 -5.67 23.24 -22.05
CA GLY A 158 -5.17 24.59 -22.37
C GLY A 158 -6.09 25.40 -23.29
N ILE A 159 -7.33 24.94 -23.50
CA ILE A 159 -8.29 25.59 -24.37
C ILE A 159 -8.73 26.91 -23.73
N ALA A 160 -8.68 27.99 -24.51
CA ALA A 160 -8.97 29.32 -24.02
C ALA A 160 -10.43 29.43 -23.52
N ASP A 161 -10.60 29.95 -22.31
CA ASP A 161 -11.93 30.28 -21.77
C ASP A 161 -12.56 31.50 -22.48
N SER A 162 -13.77 31.87 -22.08
CA SER A 162 -14.51 33.00 -22.68
C SER A 162 -13.82 34.37 -22.57
N THR A 163 -12.75 34.50 -21.78
CA THR A 163 -11.92 35.71 -21.68
C THR A 163 -10.69 35.69 -22.58
N GLY A 164 -10.40 34.56 -23.22
CA GLY A 164 -9.18 34.32 -24.02
C GLY A 164 -8.00 33.78 -23.19
N ASN A 165 -8.22 33.38 -21.94
CA ASN A 165 -7.19 32.85 -21.06
C ASN A 165 -7.02 31.33 -21.24
N THR A 166 -5.80 30.88 -21.56
CA THR A 166 -5.43 29.47 -21.76
C THR A 166 -4.92 28.77 -20.49
N GLY A 167 -4.89 29.46 -19.35
CA GLY A 167 -4.36 28.92 -18.10
C GLY A 167 -2.82 28.90 -18.04
N GLY A 168 -2.28 28.06 -17.16
CA GLY A 168 -0.85 27.88 -16.96
C GLY A 168 -0.28 26.67 -17.71
N ILE A 169 0.59 25.90 -17.04
CA ILE A 169 0.77 24.49 -17.41
C ILE A 169 -0.52 23.74 -17.06
N ASN A 170 -0.97 22.88 -17.97
CA ASN A 170 -2.17 22.04 -17.90
C ASN A 170 -1.76 20.59 -18.20
N LEU A 171 -2.66 19.61 -18.03
CA LEU A 171 -2.34 18.18 -18.28
C LEU A 171 -1.65 17.97 -19.64
N SER A 172 -2.23 18.54 -20.69
CA SER A 172 -1.82 18.27 -22.08
C SER A 172 -0.46 18.88 -22.40
N SER A 173 -0.23 20.14 -22.02
CA SER A 173 1.08 20.81 -22.16
C SER A 173 2.14 20.28 -21.19
N GLY A 174 1.72 19.69 -20.07
CA GLY A 174 2.60 18.95 -19.16
C GLY A 174 3.15 17.70 -19.82
N PHE A 175 2.28 16.77 -20.23
CA PHE A 175 2.72 15.54 -20.90
C PHE A 175 3.48 15.79 -22.21
N ALA A 176 3.02 16.73 -23.04
CA ALA A 176 3.73 17.12 -24.26
C ALA A 176 5.12 17.71 -23.95
N GLY A 177 5.21 18.63 -22.99
CA GLY A 177 6.48 19.26 -22.59
C GLY A 177 7.46 18.30 -21.90
N CYS A 178 6.96 17.35 -21.12
CA CYS A 178 7.78 16.34 -20.44
C CYS A 178 8.25 15.21 -21.37
N SER A 179 7.49 14.88 -22.41
CA SER A 179 7.79 13.81 -23.37
C SER A 179 8.44 14.27 -24.68
N TYR A 180 8.51 15.59 -24.93
CA TYR A 180 8.84 16.20 -26.23
C TYR A 180 7.88 15.76 -27.35
N ASP A 181 6.60 16.01 -27.12
CA ASP A 181 5.48 15.66 -28.01
C ASP A 181 5.38 14.15 -28.33
N LYS A 182 6.16 13.29 -27.65
CA LYS A 182 6.10 11.84 -27.81
C LYS A 182 4.83 11.22 -27.21
N LEU A 183 4.22 11.87 -26.22
CA LEU A 183 2.90 11.56 -25.67
C LEU A 183 2.09 12.85 -25.50
N THR A 184 0.93 12.93 -26.14
CA THR A 184 0.02 14.07 -26.00
C THR A 184 -1.35 13.63 -25.52
N PHE A 185 -2.04 14.52 -24.82
CA PHE A 185 -3.41 14.33 -24.36
C PHE A 185 -4.29 15.33 -25.07
N ASN A 186 -5.39 14.88 -25.68
CA ASN A 186 -6.23 15.67 -26.56
C ASN A 186 -7.70 15.63 -26.11
N PRO A 187 -8.47 16.72 -26.30
CA PRO A 187 -9.91 16.72 -26.04
C PRO A 187 -10.59 15.74 -27.00
N THR A 188 -11.35 14.79 -26.47
CA THR A 188 -11.96 13.78 -27.33
C THR A 188 -12.85 14.39 -28.43
N SER A 189 -12.74 13.82 -29.63
CA SER A 189 -13.46 14.28 -30.83
C SER A 189 -14.94 13.87 -30.86
N TYR A 190 -15.42 13.07 -29.90
CA TYR A 190 -16.81 12.62 -29.83
C TYR A 190 -17.79 13.78 -29.58
N ASN A 191 -18.69 14.00 -30.54
CA ASN A 191 -19.61 15.14 -30.65
C ASN A 191 -20.59 15.42 -29.47
N LYS A 192 -20.57 14.63 -28.41
CA LYS A 192 -21.32 14.88 -27.16
C LYS A 192 -20.48 15.64 -26.14
N ALA A 193 -19.16 15.47 -26.16
CA ALA A 193 -18.24 16.26 -25.36
C ALA A 193 -17.99 17.61 -26.05
N ASN A 194 -18.07 18.70 -25.29
CA ASN A 194 -17.71 20.03 -25.76
C ASN A 194 -16.27 20.31 -25.32
N ASN A 195 -15.34 20.49 -26.27
CA ASN A 195 -13.92 20.68 -26.00
C ASN A 195 -13.34 19.63 -25.02
N GLY A 196 -13.70 18.36 -25.23
CA GLY A 196 -13.29 17.22 -24.40
C GLY A 196 -14.08 17.00 -23.11
N VAL A 197 -15.00 17.92 -22.74
CA VAL A 197 -15.76 17.85 -21.48
C VAL A 197 -17.22 17.44 -21.72
N TYR A 198 -17.72 16.46 -20.96
CA TYR A 198 -19.12 16.05 -20.94
C TYR A 198 -19.72 16.22 -19.54
N THR A 199 -20.93 16.80 -19.44
CA THR A 199 -21.67 16.83 -18.17
C THR A 199 -22.64 15.65 -18.10
N VAL A 200 -22.34 14.67 -17.25
CA VAL A 200 -23.23 13.55 -16.96
C VAL A 200 -24.21 13.94 -15.85
N THR A 201 -25.47 13.51 -15.95
CA THR A 201 -26.50 13.74 -14.92
C THR A 201 -26.93 12.42 -14.29
N ILE A 202 -26.76 12.28 -12.98
CA ILE A 202 -27.18 11.12 -12.19
C ILE A 202 -28.33 11.49 -11.25
N ASN A 203 -29.27 10.57 -11.02
CA ASN A 203 -30.45 10.81 -10.18
C ASN A 203 -30.23 10.47 -8.69
N GLU A 204 -28.97 10.27 -8.30
CA GLU A 204 -28.56 9.84 -6.96
C GLU A 204 -27.98 11.03 -6.17
N SER A 205 -28.03 10.94 -4.84
CA SER A 205 -27.35 11.85 -3.92
C SER A 205 -25.92 11.37 -3.68
N VAL A 206 -24.95 12.29 -3.66
CA VAL A 206 -23.52 11.97 -3.50
C VAL A 206 -22.95 12.34 -2.13
N ALA A 207 -23.72 13.07 -1.31
CA ALA A 207 -23.33 13.39 0.05
C ALA A 207 -23.01 12.14 0.89
N ASN A 208 -21.78 12.09 1.40
CA ASN A 208 -21.19 10.97 2.16
C ASN A 208 -21.17 9.62 1.41
N GLN A 209 -21.32 9.61 0.08
CA GLN A 209 -21.17 8.40 -0.73
C GLN A 209 -19.70 8.17 -1.08
N LYS A 210 -19.28 6.89 -1.18
CA LYS A 210 -17.93 6.52 -1.59
C LYS A 210 -17.71 6.87 -3.06
N PHE A 211 -16.53 7.40 -3.41
CA PHE A 211 -16.23 7.76 -4.80
C PHE A 211 -16.27 6.56 -5.76
N THR A 212 -16.03 5.33 -5.28
CA THR A 212 -16.11 4.09 -6.07
C THR A 212 -17.54 3.70 -6.43
N ASP A 213 -18.50 3.92 -5.54
CA ASP A 213 -19.93 3.74 -5.82
C ASP A 213 -20.44 4.82 -6.78
N VAL A 214 -20.11 6.10 -6.53
CA VAL A 214 -20.47 7.20 -7.44
C VAL A 214 -19.83 7.03 -8.82
N ARG A 215 -18.57 6.56 -8.89
CA ARG A 215 -17.92 6.13 -10.15
C ARG A 215 -18.77 5.10 -10.87
N ASN A 216 -19.21 4.06 -10.17
CA ASN A 216 -19.97 2.97 -10.79
C ASN A 216 -21.33 3.47 -11.33
N THR A 217 -22.04 4.35 -10.63
CA THR A 217 -23.23 5.03 -11.16
C THR A 217 -22.89 5.88 -12.40
N VAL A 218 -21.84 6.70 -12.32
CA VAL A 218 -21.40 7.58 -13.41
C VAL A 218 -20.97 6.82 -14.67
N LEU A 219 -20.12 5.80 -14.55
CA LEU A 219 -19.68 4.98 -15.69
C LEU A 219 -20.87 4.26 -16.35
N ASN A 220 -21.87 3.81 -15.59
CA ASN A 220 -23.09 3.24 -16.16
C ASN A 220 -23.96 4.28 -16.88
N GLN A 221 -24.08 5.50 -16.34
CA GLN A 221 -24.80 6.56 -17.04
C GLN A 221 -24.06 6.99 -18.32
N LEU A 222 -22.72 7.07 -18.31
CA LEU A 222 -21.92 7.33 -19.50
C LEU A 222 -22.12 6.25 -20.58
N ARG A 223 -22.18 4.96 -20.21
CA ARG A 223 -22.48 3.88 -21.16
C ARG A 223 -23.84 4.06 -21.82
N ALA A 224 -24.86 4.42 -21.04
CA ALA A 224 -26.21 4.69 -21.55
C ALA A 224 -26.24 5.95 -22.45
N ASP A 225 -25.56 7.02 -22.03
CA ASP A 225 -25.49 8.30 -22.73
C ASP A 225 -24.76 8.18 -24.07
N PHE A 226 -23.60 7.51 -24.11
CA PHE A 226 -22.82 7.31 -25.32
C PHE A 226 -23.33 6.16 -26.20
N GLY A 227 -24.03 5.17 -25.61
CA GLY A 227 -24.61 4.04 -26.32
C GLY A 227 -23.65 2.86 -26.54
N ASN A 228 -22.62 2.75 -25.71
CA ASN A 228 -21.59 1.70 -25.76
C ASN A 228 -21.23 1.24 -24.34
N ASN A 229 -21.09 -0.06 -24.12
CA ASN A 229 -20.68 -0.61 -22.83
C ASN A 229 -19.16 -0.48 -22.58
N ASP A 230 -18.37 -0.50 -23.66
CA ASP A 230 -16.91 -0.43 -23.60
C ASP A 230 -16.44 1.01 -23.82
N LEU A 231 -16.30 1.78 -22.74
CA LEU A 231 -15.80 3.16 -22.79
C LEU A 231 -14.30 3.21 -23.17
N ASN A 232 -13.53 2.16 -22.86
CA ASN A 232 -12.12 2.01 -23.22
C ASN A 232 -11.93 1.78 -24.74
N SER A 233 -12.98 1.35 -25.46
CA SER A 233 -13.02 1.36 -26.93
C SER A 233 -13.30 2.73 -27.56
N MET A 234 -13.60 3.76 -26.76
CA MET A 234 -13.98 5.10 -27.22
C MET A 234 -12.99 6.19 -26.82
N PHE A 235 -12.36 6.06 -25.64
CA PHE A 235 -11.46 7.05 -25.06
C PHE A 235 -10.24 6.33 -24.48
N ASP A 236 -9.05 6.86 -24.71
CA ASP A 236 -7.83 6.36 -24.06
C ASP A 236 -7.85 6.63 -22.54
N HIS A 237 -8.47 7.74 -22.13
CA HIS A 237 -8.63 8.11 -20.73
C HIS A 237 -10.01 8.74 -20.44
N VAL A 238 -10.55 8.45 -19.27
CA VAL A 238 -11.79 9.03 -18.72
C VAL A 238 -11.50 9.62 -17.32
N MET A 239 -11.47 10.94 -17.23
CA MET A 239 -11.23 11.67 -15.97
C MET A 239 -12.57 11.99 -15.29
N LEU A 240 -12.81 11.50 -14.07
CA LEU A 240 -14.03 11.76 -13.31
C LEU A 240 -13.80 12.84 -12.25
N CYS A 241 -14.33 14.05 -12.46
CA CYS A 241 -14.31 15.12 -11.47
C CYS A 241 -15.49 14.99 -10.50
N MET A 242 -15.28 14.36 -9.33
CA MET A 242 -16.35 14.10 -8.37
C MET A 242 -16.94 15.42 -7.82
N PRO A 243 -18.26 15.47 -7.57
CA PRO A 243 -18.92 16.63 -6.99
C PRO A 243 -18.62 16.74 -5.47
N PRO A 244 -18.80 17.93 -4.85
CA PRO A 244 -18.65 18.10 -3.41
C PRO A 244 -19.53 17.13 -2.60
N GLY A 245 -18.94 16.52 -1.57
CA GLY A 245 -19.63 15.64 -0.61
C GLY A 245 -19.25 14.17 -0.67
N THR A 246 -18.58 13.71 -1.73
CA THR A 246 -18.08 12.33 -1.86
C THR A 246 -16.89 12.03 -0.94
N VAL A 247 -16.80 10.81 -0.42
CA VAL A 247 -15.75 10.33 0.51
C VAL A 247 -14.93 9.16 -0.09
N SER A 248 -13.81 8.83 0.57
CA SER A 248 -12.96 7.66 0.24
C SER A 248 -13.59 6.31 0.57
N ASN A 249 -12.89 5.21 0.27
CA ASN A 249 -13.39 3.86 0.56
C ASN A 249 -13.46 3.56 2.07
N SER A 250 -12.58 4.13 2.89
CA SER A 250 -12.74 4.18 4.36
C SER A 250 -13.80 5.17 4.87
N GLY A 251 -14.33 6.05 4.02
CA GLY A 251 -15.29 7.09 4.39
C GLY A 251 -14.67 8.41 4.85
N SER A 252 -13.33 8.57 4.75
CA SER A 252 -12.66 9.85 4.99
C SER A 252 -13.01 10.88 3.89
N PRO A 253 -13.38 12.13 4.22
CA PRO A 253 -13.61 13.19 3.24
C PRO A 253 -12.31 13.79 2.69
N ASN A 254 -11.17 13.53 3.32
CA ASN A 254 -9.88 14.17 3.02
C ASN A 254 -9.09 13.42 1.92
N TRP A 255 -9.77 12.94 0.88
CA TRP A 255 -9.13 12.29 -0.27
C TRP A 255 -8.82 13.32 -1.36
N ALA A 256 -7.72 13.12 -2.08
CA ALA A 256 -7.27 13.99 -3.16
C ALA A 256 -7.73 13.44 -4.51
N ALA A 257 -7.26 12.25 -4.85
CA ALA A 257 -7.56 11.59 -6.11
C ALA A 257 -7.34 10.07 -5.98
N TYR A 258 -7.64 9.35 -7.05
CA TYR A 258 -7.56 7.90 -7.10
C TYR A 258 -7.26 7.42 -8.52
N GLY A 259 -6.24 6.58 -8.62
CA GLY A 259 -5.65 6.11 -9.84
C GLY A 259 -5.81 4.61 -9.97
N ILE A 260 -5.96 4.15 -11.22
CA ILE A 260 -5.97 2.71 -11.53
C ILE A 260 -4.71 2.42 -12.33
N VAL A 261 -3.86 1.53 -11.82
CA VAL A 261 -2.60 1.21 -12.50
C VAL A 261 -2.87 0.41 -13.76
N ASN A 262 -2.37 0.84 -14.92
CA ASN A 262 -2.76 0.31 -16.24
C ASN A 262 -4.28 0.36 -16.54
N GLY A 263 -5.05 1.15 -15.79
CA GLY A 263 -6.46 1.44 -16.08
C GLY A 263 -6.62 2.68 -16.95
N TYR A 264 -7.82 2.90 -17.49
CA TYR A 264 -8.16 4.06 -18.34
C TYR A 264 -9.01 5.11 -17.62
N VAL A 265 -9.26 4.93 -16.32
CA VAL A 265 -10.08 5.83 -15.50
C VAL A 265 -9.22 6.42 -14.39
N THR A 266 -9.38 7.73 -14.18
CA THR A 266 -8.90 8.44 -12.98
C THR A 266 -10.05 9.16 -12.31
N ILE A 267 -9.97 9.34 -11.00
CA ILE A 267 -11.02 9.96 -10.20
C ILE A 267 -10.39 11.05 -9.34
N TYR A 268 -10.98 12.23 -9.33
CA TYR A 268 -10.47 13.36 -8.56
C TYR A 268 -11.55 13.92 -7.65
N ASN A 269 -11.17 14.34 -6.45
CA ASN A 269 -12.02 15.17 -5.60
C ASN A 269 -12.30 16.51 -6.30
N ASP A 270 -13.45 17.12 -6.02
CA ASP A 270 -13.91 18.36 -6.65
C ASP A 270 -12.84 19.47 -6.71
N ASN A 271 -12.08 19.65 -5.63
CA ASN A 271 -11.01 20.65 -5.55
C ASN A 271 -9.75 20.23 -6.32
N TRP A 272 -9.49 18.93 -6.43
CA TRP A 272 -8.25 18.37 -6.98
C TRP A 272 -8.34 18.09 -8.49
N CYS A 273 -9.52 18.01 -9.10
CA CYS A 273 -9.65 17.75 -10.56
C CYS A 273 -9.05 18.88 -11.43
N MET A 274 -8.87 20.08 -10.86
CA MET A 274 -8.16 21.18 -11.52
C MET A 274 -6.64 21.20 -11.21
N SER A 275 -6.11 20.33 -10.34
CA SER A 275 -4.67 20.30 -10.06
C SER A 275 -3.92 19.64 -11.21
N VAL A 276 -3.06 20.41 -11.89
CA VAL A 276 -2.23 19.90 -12.98
C VAL A 276 -1.28 18.79 -12.52
N SER A 277 -0.75 18.88 -11.30
CA SER A 277 0.15 17.85 -10.76
C SER A 277 -0.56 16.56 -10.39
N ALA A 278 -1.73 16.62 -9.73
CA ALA A 278 -2.53 15.43 -9.45
C ALA A 278 -3.05 14.79 -10.76
N ASN A 279 -3.49 15.61 -11.72
CA ASN A 279 -3.90 15.13 -13.04
C ASN A 279 -2.77 14.34 -13.73
N ILE A 280 -1.52 14.79 -13.65
CA ILE A 280 -0.35 14.07 -14.18
C ILE A 280 0.03 12.85 -13.32
N HIS A 281 -0.10 12.91 -11.99
CA HIS A 281 0.17 11.81 -11.06
C HIS A 281 -0.74 10.59 -11.31
N GLU A 282 -2.06 10.79 -11.28
CA GLU A 282 -3.02 9.70 -11.46
C GLU A 282 -2.98 9.10 -12.88
N ILE A 283 -2.67 9.92 -13.88
CA ILE A 283 -2.45 9.44 -15.25
C ILE A 283 -1.09 8.74 -15.38
N GLY A 284 -0.11 9.07 -14.54
CA GLY A 284 1.09 8.26 -14.33
C GLY A 284 0.75 6.83 -13.91
N HIS A 285 -0.20 6.63 -12.99
CA HIS A 285 -0.71 5.30 -12.66
C HIS A 285 -1.36 4.61 -13.87
N ASN A 286 -2.24 5.30 -14.61
CA ASN A 286 -2.81 4.76 -15.86
C ASN A 286 -1.72 4.30 -16.86
N LEU A 287 -0.56 4.97 -16.90
CA LEU A 287 0.61 4.62 -17.73
C LEU A 287 1.55 3.58 -17.08
N GLY A 288 1.16 2.97 -15.97
CA GLY A 288 1.87 1.87 -15.30
C GLY A 288 2.82 2.27 -14.18
N LEU A 289 3.01 3.57 -13.91
CA LEU A 289 3.93 4.05 -12.89
C LEU A 289 3.40 3.81 -11.47
N ARG A 290 4.30 3.47 -10.54
CA ARG A 290 4.06 3.58 -9.08
C ARG A 290 4.70 4.84 -8.52
N HIS A 291 4.54 5.05 -7.22
CA HIS A 291 5.06 6.21 -6.50
C HIS A 291 6.58 6.33 -6.53
N SER A 292 7.07 7.49 -6.09
CA SER A 292 8.49 7.71 -5.82
C SER A 292 8.72 8.08 -4.36
N ASN A 293 9.75 7.47 -3.76
CA ASN A 293 10.04 7.52 -2.34
C ASN A 293 11.38 8.21 -2.08
N GLU A 294 11.62 8.73 -0.87
CA GLU A 294 12.98 9.12 -0.45
C GLU A 294 13.31 8.51 0.92
N GLY A 295 14.41 7.76 0.99
CA GLY A 295 14.79 7.01 2.18
C GLY A 295 13.71 6.03 2.63
N ALA A 296 13.28 6.12 3.89
CA ALA A 296 12.25 5.26 4.48
C ALA A 296 10.83 5.86 4.41
N GLN A 297 10.57 6.82 3.51
CA GLN A 297 9.29 7.55 3.42
C GLN A 297 8.70 7.47 2.01
N SER A 298 7.46 6.96 1.91
CA SER A 298 6.64 7.07 0.69
C SER A 298 6.39 8.55 0.35
N TYR A 299 6.25 8.87 -0.94
CA TYR A 299 5.93 10.22 -1.45
C TYR A 299 6.93 11.36 -1.12
N GLU A 300 8.14 11.05 -0.65
CA GLU A 300 9.12 12.10 -0.33
C GLU A 300 10.08 12.47 -1.48
N ASP A 301 10.16 11.73 -2.60
CA ASP A 301 10.93 12.16 -3.79
C ASP A 301 10.23 13.31 -4.54
N LYS A 302 10.61 14.56 -4.25
CA LYS A 302 10.04 15.74 -4.91
C LYS A 302 10.85 16.13 -6.15
N THR A 303 11.66 15.23 -6.71
CA THR A 303 12.29 15.39 -8.03
C THR A 303 11.36 15.00 -9.17
N GLY A 304 10.34 14.15 -8.90
CA GLY A 304 9.36 13.72 -9.89
C GLY A 304 7.91 13.76 -9.38
N LEU A 305 6.97 13.99 -10.29
CA LEU A 305 5.54 14.10 -9.94
C LEU A 305 4.92 12.81 -9.38
N MET A 306 5.51 11.63 -9.59
CA MET A 306 5.07 10.39 -8.93
C MET A 306 5.43 10.34 -7.43
N GLY A 307 6.31 11.21 -6.94
CA GLY A 307 6.56 11.34 -5.52
C GLY A 307 5.60 12.32 -4.84
N SER A 308 5.13 13.39 -5.48
CA SER A 308 4.26 14.34 -4.76
C SER A 308 3.34 15.16 -5.66
N SER A 309 2.08 15.27 -5.23
CA SER A 309 1.05 16.13 -5.82
C SER A 309 0.88 17.44 -5.03
N TYR A 310 0.50 18.50 -5.73
CA TYR A 310 0.39 19.86 -5.18
C TYR A 310 -0.96 20.50 -5.56
N MET A 311 -1.63 21.15 -4.60
CA MET A 311 -2.89 21.84 -4.88
C MET A 311 -2.65 23.17 -5.62
N SER A 312 -2.54 23.11 -6.96
CA SER A 312 -2.47 24.28 -7.84
C SER A 312 -2.89 23.93 -9.26
N THR A 313 -3.61 24.84 -9.91
CA THR A 313 -4.07 24.67 -11.30
C THR A 313 -3.02 25.07 -12.34
N THR A 314 -1.93 25.74 -11.94
CA THR A 314 -0.94 26.32 -12.87
C THR A 314 0.52 26.02 -12.50
N ALA A 315 0.75 25.13 -11.53
CA ALA A 315 2.08 24.80 -11.01
C ALA A 315 2.06 23.43 -10.29
N PRO A 316 3.23 22.79 -10.06
CA PRO A 316 4.54 23.17 -10.60
C PRO A 316 4.71 22.77 -12.07
N LYS A 317 5.51 23.56 -12.80
CA LYS A 317 6.26 23.09 -13.98
C LYS A 317 7.30 22.07 -13.53
N MET A 318 6.94 20.80 -13.65
CA MET A 318 7.68 19.64 -13.18
C MET A 318 7.26 18.41 -14.02
N CYS A 319 8.12 17.40 -14.08
CA CYS A 319 7.86 16.14 -14.79
C CYS A 319 8.10 14.96 -13.85
N PHE A 320 8.30 13.75 -14.38
CA PHE A 320 8.66 12.59 -13.57
C PHE A 320 10.18 12.53 -13.32
N ASN A 321 10.61 11.59 -12.47
CA ASN A 321 12.03 11.37 -12.19
C ASN A 321 12.70 10.50 -13.27
N THR A 322 14.02 10.30 -13.17
CA THR A 322 14.82 9.55 -14.15
C THR A 322 14.33 8.10 -14.34
N ALA A 323 13.96 7.41 -13.26
CA ALA A 323 13.48 6.03 -13.33
C ALA A 323 12.12 5.92 -14.03
N LYS A 324 11.19 6.84 -13.73
CA LYS A 324 9.89 6.89 -14.43
C LYS A 324 10.05 7.24 -15.91
N HIS A 325 11.00 8.11 -16.28
CA HIS A 325 11.30 8.40 -17.69
C HIS A 325 11.86 7.18 -18.46
N HIS A 326 12.59 6.27 -17.78
CA HIS A 326 12.96 4.96 -18.34
C HIS A 326 11.73 4.06 -18.51
N GLN A 327 10.88 3.92 -17.48
CA GLN A 327 9.65 3.13 -17.52
C GLN A 327 8.71 3.55 -18.68
N LEU A 328 8.62 4.85 -18.97
CA LEU A 328 7.85 5.40 -20.09
C LEU A 328 8.53 5.25 -21.46
N GLY A 329 9.83 4.94 -21.51
CA GLY A 329 10.63 4.83 -22.73
C GLY A 329 10.89 6.16 -23.46
N TRP A 330 10.50 7.30 -22.88
CA TRP A 330 10.50 8.62 -23.55
C TRP A 330 11.87 9.09 -24.03
N PHE A 331 12.96 8.68 -23.36
CA PHE A 331 14.33 9.06 -23.75
C PHE A 331 15.19 7.85 -24.11
N SER A 332 14.59 6.74 -24.53
CA SER A 332 15.28 5.50 -24.92
C SER A 332 16.32 5.67 -26.03
N ASP A 333 16.16 6.66 -26.92
CA ASP A 333 17.17 7.03 -27.95
C ASP A 333 18.35 7.87 -27.40
N LYS A 334 18.26 8.27 -26.13
CA LYS A 334 19.28 8.96 -25.34
C LYS A 334 19.50 8.30 -23.98
N GLU A 335 19.23 7.00 -23.89
CA GLU A 335 19.57 6.16 -22.74
C GLU A 335 20.90 5.43 -23.02
N ASN A 336 21.75 5.32 -21.99
CA ASN A 336 22.90 4.43 -22.01
C ASN A 336 22.79 3.39 -20.89
N VAL A 337 23.03 2.12 -21.19
CA VAL A 337 23.05 1.03 -20.20
C VAL A 337 24.51 0.70 -19.85
N VAL A 338 24.83 0.76 -18.56
CA VAL A 338 26.12 0.38 -17.98
C VAL A 338 25.94 -0.92 -17.20
N LYS A 339 26.84 -1.87 -17.40
CA LYS A 339 26.89 -3.17 -16.71
C LYS A 339 28.21 -3.27 -15.94
N PRO A 340 28.32 -2.76 -14.71
CA PRO A 340 29.61 -2.61 -14.02
C PRO A 340 30.42 -3.91 -13.86
N LEU A 341 29.74 -5.06 -13.75
CA LEU A 341 30.39 -6.38 -13.68
C LEU A 341 31.00 -6.84 -15.01
N GLU A 342 30.46 -6.39 -16.15
CA GLU A 342 31.01 -6.65 -17.50
C GLU A 342 32.02 -5.56 -17.91
N GLN A 343 31.78 -4.31 -17.50
CA GLN A 343 32.57 -3.13 -17.80
C GLN A 343 33.01 -2.44 -16.50
N ASN A 344 34.23 -2.78 -16.04
CA ASN A 344 34.82 -2.30 -14.79
C ASN A 344 34.84 -0.75 -14.61
N PHE A 345 34.87 0.01 -15.71
CA PHE A 345 34.89 1.47 -15.73
C PHE A 345 34.13 2.03 -16.95
N TYR A 346 33.27 3.01 -16.69
CA TYR A 346 32.53 3.81 -17.67
C TYR A 346 32.72 5.30 -17.33
N GLU A 347 32.83 6.13 -18.36
CA GLU A 347 32.75 7.58 -18.28
C GLU A 347 31.72 8.06 -19.30
N GLY A 348 30.86 9.02 -18.92
CA GLY A 348 29.82 9.53 -19.80
C GLY A 348 29.28 10.89 -19.39
N LYS A 349 28.55 11.53 -20.30
CA LYS A 349 27.96 12.87 -20.10
C LYS A 349 26.46 12.76 -19.96
N LEU A 350 25.92 13.44 -18.96
CA LEU A 350 24.49 13.68 -18.80
C LEU A 350 24.13 15.11 -19.23
N ILE A 351 23.06 15.25 -19.98
CA ILE A 351 22.29 16.48 -20.13
C ILE A 351 20.98 16.37 -19.33
N GLY A 352 20.37 17.50 -18.98
CA GLY A 352 19.03 17.49 -18.41
C GLY A 352 18.02 16.93 -19.41
N PHE A 353 16.97 16.25 -18.93
CA PHE A 353 15.89 15.83 -19.84
C PHE A 353 15.23 17.03 -20.54
N VAL A 354 15.20 18.19 -19.86
CA VAL A 354 14.77 19.50 -20.40
C VAL A 354 15.67 20.09 -21.49
N ASP A 355 16.76 19.40 -21.81
CA ASP A 355 17.69 19.71 -22.90
C ASP A 355 17.79 18.56 -23.94
N TYR A 356 16.90 17.55 -23.87
CA TYR A 356 16.95 16.34 -24.72
C TYR A 356 17.06 16.63 -26.23
N GLN A 357 16.29 17.60 -26.74
CA GLN A 357 16.35 18.05 -28.15
C GLN A 357 17.19 19.33 -28.35
N HIS A 358 18.04 19.71 -27.38
CA HIS A 358 18.79 20.95 -27.48
C HIS A 358 19.83 20.90 -28.61
N SER A 359 19.75 21.84 -29.56
CA SER A 359 20.52 21.82 -30.82
C SER A 359 22.05 21.76 -30.69
N ASN A 360 22.60 22.17 -29.53
CA ASN A 360 24.04 22.12 -29.22
C ASN A 360 24.42 20.97 -28.26
N ALA A 361 23.49 20.06 -27.93
CA ALA A 361 23.76 18.94 -27.03
C ALA A 361 24.89 18.05 -27.59
N PRO A 362 25.82 17.58 -26.74
CA PRO A 362 26.84 16.63 -27.18
C PRO A 362 26.20 15.37 -27.77
N SER A 363 26.70 14.89 -28.91
CA SER A 363 26.17 13.68 -29.56
C SER A 363 26.26 12.46 -28.65
N ASP A 364 27.30 12.40 -27.83
CA ASP A 364 27.64 11.38 -26.85
C ASP A 364 27.00 11.57 -25.47
N ALA A 365 26.27 12.66 -25.22
CA ALA A 365 25.56 12.84 -23.95
C ALA A 365 24.23 12.05 -23.91
N SER A 366 23.94 11.40 -22.80
CA SER A 366 22.67 10.74 -22.50
C SER A 366 21.77 11.64 -21.62
N VAL A 367 20.48 11.31 -21.57
CA VAL A 367 19.51 11.86 -20.59
C VAL A 367 19.37 10.91 -19.40
N ILE A 368 19.46 9.60 -19.67
CA ILE A 368 19.37 8.52 -18.70
C ILE A 368 20.65 7.68 -18.82
N THR A 369 21.33 7.42 -17.71
CA THR A 369 22.29 6.32 -17.62
C THR A 369 21.72 5.28 -16.66
N LYS A 370 21.29 4.14 -17.21
CA LYS A 370 20.88 2.96 -16.44
C LYS A 370 22.13 2.21 -15.99
N VAL A 371 22.16 1.78 -14.74
CA VAL A 371 23.17 0.89 -14.17
C VAL A 371 22.49 -0.43 -13.83
N GLU A 372 22.81 -1.47 -14.59
CA GLU A 372 22.15 -2.78 -14.51
C GLU A 372 22.69 -3.57 -13.31
N GLY A 373 21.80 -3.91 -12.37
CA GLY A 373 22.11 -4.70 -11.19
C GLY A 373 21.47 -6.09 -11.21
N HIS A 374 21.46 -6.80 -10.07
CA HIS A 374 20.84 -8.13 -9.97
C HIS A 374 19.40 -8.06 -9.42
N ASN A 375 19.22 -7.53 -8.21
CA ASN A 375 17.90 -7.38 -7.60
C ASN A 375 17.31 -5.98 -7.82
N VAL A 376 18.15 -4.96 -8.02
CA VAL A 376 17.78 -3.55 -8.14
C VAL A 376 18.57 -2.94 -9.30
N ASP A 377 17.89 -2.21 -10.17
CA ASP A 377 18.49 -1.35 -11.19
C ASP A 377 18.57 0.09 -10.69
N PHE A 378 19.59 0.85 -11.13
CA PHE A 378 19.76 2.26 -10.76
C PHE A 378 19.70 3.17 -11.99
N PHE A 379 19.09 4.35 -11.84
CA PHE A 379 18.83 5.30 -12.91
C PHE A 379 19.43 6.66 -12.57
N VAL A 380 20.51 7.00 -13.29
CA VAL A 380 21.31 8.22 -13.09
C VAL A 380 20.90 9.26 -14.13
N GLY A 381 20.51 10.45 -13.68
CA GLY A 381 20.06 11.54 -14.55
C GLY A 381 20.35 12.91 -13.97
N PHE A 382 20.34 13.96 -14.80
CA PHE A 382 20.71 15.31 -14.39
C PHE A 382 19.46 16.17 -14.16
N ASN A 383 19.15 16.50 -12.90
CA ASN A 383 17.93 17.24 -12.51
C ASN A 383 18.09 18.76 -12.74
N VAL A 384 18.22 19.15 -14.01
CA VAL A 384 18.30 20.56 -14.42
C VAL A 384 16.95 21.25 -14.13
N LYS A 385 16.98 22.29 -13.29
CA LYS A 385 15.79 23.05 -12.86
C LYS A 385 15.49 24.19 -13.83
N ALA A 386 15.23 23.84 -15.09
CA ALA A 386 14.94 24.76 -16.19
C ALA A 386 13.73 24.31 -17.02
N GLY A 387 13.25 25.17 -17.93
CA GLY A 387 12.21 24.82 -18.89
C GLY A 387 10.92 24.27 -18.24
N ILE A 388 10.49 23.08 -18.68
CA ILE A 388 9.32 22.37 -18.13
C ILE A 388 9.56 21.85 -16.70
N ASN A 389 10.81 21.79 -16.21
CA ASN A 389 11.19 21.40 -14.85
C ASN A 389 11.57 22.60 -13.96
N SER A 390 11.29 23.83 -14.40
CA SER A 390 11.73 25.06 -13.72
C SER A 390 11.16 25.24 -12.30
N GLN A 391 10.11 24.50 -11.93
CA GLN A 391 9.49 24.50 -10.61
C GLN A 391 9.60 23.12 -9.92
N ASN A 392 10.61 22.31 -10.27
CA ASN A 392 10.98 21.10 -9.52
C ASN A 392 11.06 21.39 -8.01
N GLN A 393 10.41 20.59 -7.16
CA GLN A 393 10.23 20.96 -5.75
C GLN A 393 11.40 20.52 -4.85
N GLU A 394 12.19 19.53 -5.26
CA GLU A 394 13.38 19.08 -4.53
C GLU A 394 14.50 20.13 -4.58
N SER A 395 14.56 20.96 -3.55
CA SER A 395 15.39 22.18 -3.56
C SER A 395 16.88 21.91 -3.40
N ASP A 396 17.27 20.78 -2.81
CA ASP A 396 18.65 20.34 -2.59
C ASP A 396 19.19 19.43 -3.72
N ALA A 397 18.29 18.82 -4.51
CA ALA A 397 18.60 18.09 -5.75
C ALA A 397 18.59 18.99 -7.00
N ALA A 398 18.27 20.27 -6.88
CA ALA A 398 18.16 21.18 -8.01
C ALA A 398 19.52 21.43 -8.70
N ASN A 399 19.62 21.12 -9.99
CA ASN A 399 20.85 21.16 -10.79
C ASN A 399 21.95 20.20 -10.27
N LYS A 400 21.54 19.09 -9.66
CA LYS A 400 22.41 17.96 -9.28
C LYS A 400 22.14 16.74 -10.16
N VAL A 401 23.06 15.78 -10.14
CA VAL A 401 22.78 14.42 -10.65
C VAL A 401 21.99 13.65 -9.58
N THR A 402 20.89 13.04 -9.96
CA THR A 402 20.06 12.20 -9.09
C THR A 402 20.22 10.73 -9.45
N VAL A 403 20.24 9.87 -8.43
CA VAL A 403 20.27 8.40 -8.59
C VAL A 403 18.98 7.84 -7.98
N HIS A 404 18.24 7.08 -8.77
CA HIS A 404 17.00 6.40 -8.35
C HIS A 404 17.14 4.88 -8.45
N SER A 405 16.70 4.12 -7.45
CA SER A 405 16.61 2.64 -7.49
C SER A 405 15.23 2.16 -7.96
N VAL A 406 15.15 1.00 -8.62
CA VAL A 406 13.91 0.25 -8.88
C VAL A 406 14.17 -1.25 -8.75
N GLY A 407 13.29 -1.99 -8.09
CA GLY A 407 13.39 -3.46 -7.97
C GLY A 407 13.15 -4.18 -9.30
N THR A 408 14.12 -5.00 -9.73
CA THR A 408 14.07 -5.76 -11.01
C THR A 408 12.90 -6.73 -11.13
N SER A 409 12.40 -7.24 -9.99
CA SER A 409 11.23 -8.12 -9.91
C SER A 409 9.90 -7.44 -10.28
N SER A 410 9.88 -6.10 -10.33
CA SER A 410 8.78 -5.30 -10.89
C SER A 410 9.36 -4.11 -11.64
N PRO A 411 9.62 -4.22 -12.96
CA PRO A 411 10.16 -3.11 -13.76
C PRO A 411 9.26 -1.86 -13.77
N MET A 412 7.96 -2.03 -13.49
CA MET A 412 6.95 -0.98 -13.29
C MET A 412 6.89 -0.47 -11.84
N GLY A 413 7.84 -0.82 -10.98
CA GLY A 413 7.78 -0.64 -9.53
C GLY A 413 7.87 0.81 -9.03
N GLU A 414 7.78 0.93 -7.71
CA GLU A 414 8.18 2.13 -6.97
C GLU A 414 9.64 2.47 -7.28
N SER A 415 10.01 3.74 -7.10
CA SER A 415 11.41 4.17 -7.28
C SER A 415 11.88 5.06 -6.14
N ASP A 416 12.97 4.70 -5.50
CA ASP A 416 13.50 5.43 -4.36
C ASP A 416 14.63 6.36 -4.81
N LEU A 417 14.59 7.63 -4.40
CA LEU A 417 15.68 8.57 -4.57
C LEU A 417 16.77 8.24 -3.54
N VAL A 418 17.90 7.72 -4.01
CA VAL A 418 18.99 7.23 -3.14
C VAL A 418 20.20 8.17 -3.09
N ALA A 419 20.37 9.07 -4.06
CA ALA A 419 21.42 10.09 -4.01
C ALA A 419 21.09 11.39 -4.76
N LYS A 420 21.60 12.51 -4.21
CA LYS A 420 21.49 13.88 -4.73
C LYS A 420 22.90 14.47 -4.88
N LEU A 421 23.60 14.15 -5.97
CA LEU A 421 25.05 14.35 -6.14
C LEU A 421 25.42 15.65 -6.89
N GLY A 422 26.23 16.49 -6.24
CA GLY A 422 26.92 17.63 -6.84
C GLY A 422 28.31 17.26 -7.40
N ALA A 423 28.99 18.23 -8.00
CA ALA A 423 30.31 18.02 -8.59
C ALA A 423 31.36 17.57 -7.56
N GLY A 424 32.00 16.42 -7.81
CA GLY A 424 32.98 15.78 -6.93
C GLY A 424 32.38 14.76 -5.95
N GLU A 425 31.05 14.72 -5.79
CA GLU A 425 30.34 13.78 -4.91
C GLU A 425 30.11 12.42 -5.60
N SER A 426 29.94 11.38 -4.79
CA SER A 426 29.69 10.00 -5.23
C SER A 426 28.65 9.28 -4.37
N TYR A 427 28.05 8.25 -4.95
CA TYR A 427 27.17 7.29 -4.28
C TYR A 427 27.75 5.89 -4.45
N GLU A 428 27.75 5.12 -3.37
CA GLU A 428 28.31 3.76 -3.33
C GLU A 428 27.19 2.74 -3.17
N ILE A 429 27.16 1.75 -4.06
CA ILE A 429 26.26 0.61 -4.01
C ILE A 429 27.09 -0.59 -3.57
N VAL A 430 26.98 -0.92 -2.29
CA VAL A 430 27.57 -2.14 -1.70
C VAL A 430 26.80 -3.38 -2.15
N ASP A 431 27.44 -4.55 -2.04
CA ASP A 431 26.91 -5.86 -2.43
C ASP A 431 26.34 -5.90 -3.88
N PHE A 432 27.01 -5.19 -4.80
CA PHE A 432 26.52 -4.95 -6.15
C PHE A 432 26.36 -6.24 -6.95
N GLY A 433 25.19 -6.41 -7.56
CA GLY A 433 24.89 -7.56 -8.40
C GLY A 433 24.81 -8.90 -7.65
N GLY A 434 24.72 -8.90 -6.32
CA GLY A 434 24.75 -10.13 -5.51
C GLY A 434 26.17 -10.68 -5.26
N HIS A 435 27.19 -9.87 -5.50
CA HIS A 435 28.58 -10.11 -5.14
C HIS A 435 29.04 -9.05 -4.13
N THR A 436 30.09 -9.30 -3.36
CA THR A 436 30.68 -8.33 -2.40
C THR A 436 31.46 -7.20 -3.10
N ASP A 437 31.11 -6.87 -4.34
CA ASP A 437 31.72 -5.79 -5.13
C ASP A 437 30.99 -4.47 -4.85
N THR A 438 31.71 -3.38 -4.64
CA THR A 438 31.11 -2.04 -4.54
C THR A 438 31.11 -1.36 -5.90
N ALA A 439 29.94 -0.96 -6.40
CA ALA A 439 29.82 -0.07 -7.56
C ALA A 439 29.72 1.39 -7.09
N VAL A 440 30.52 2.27 -7.68
CA VAL A 440 30.54 3.71 -7.37
C VAL A 440 30.00 4.49 -8.56
N ILE A 441 29.02 5.35 -8.30
CA ILE A 441 28.49 6.34 -9.24
C ILE A 441 29.00 7.70 -8.78
N ARG A 442 29.87 8.33 -9.58
CA ARG A 442 30.54 9.59 -9.22
C ARG A 442 30.23 10.68 -10.24
N VAL A 443 30.08 11.92 -9.76
CA VAL A 443 29.99 13.11 -10.62
C VAL A 443 31.36 13.77 -10.67
N ASP A 444 32.05 13.72 -11.81
CA ASP A 444 33.40 14.28 -11.93
C ASP A 444 33.37 15.80 -11.96
N TYR A 445 32.42 16.38 -12.71
CA TYR A 445 32.12 17.81 -12.72
C TYR A 445 30.70 18.10 -13.21
N ILE A 446 30.21 19.31 -12.94
CA ILE A 446 28.99 19.88 -13.53
C ILE A 446 29.36 21.26 -14.09
N ASP A 447 29.00 21.54 -15.34
CA ASP A 447 29.09 22.88 -15.93
C ASP A 447 27.70 23.42 -16.28
N MET A 448 27.23 24.35 -15.45
CA MET A 448 25.98 25.09 -15.63
C MET A 448 26.10 26.28 -16.61
N ASN A 449 27.31 26.56 -17.12
CA ASN A 449 27.57 27.60 -18.13
C ASN A 449 27.69 27.01 -19.55
N ALA A 450 27.76 25.69 -19.67
CA ALA A 450 27.62 24.99 -20.93
C ALA A 450 26.22 25.22 -21.53
N ASN A 451 26.10 25.01 -22.84
CA ASN A 451 24.87 25.24 -23.59
C ASN A 451 24.58 24.02 -24.49
N PRO A 452 23.82 23.01 -24.02
CA PRO A 452 23.08 22.97 -22.75
C PRO A 452 24.01 22.70 -21.55
N PRO A 453 23.53 22.83 -20.30
CA PRO A 453 24.26 22.37 -19.12
C PRO A 453 24.64 20.89 -19.22
N VAL A 454 25.82 20.53 -18.72
CA VAL A 454 26.33 19.14 -18.76
C VAL A 454 26.90 18.74 -17.41
N ALA A 455 26.61 17.51 -16.98
CA ALA A 455 27.34 16.81 -15.92
C ALA A 455 28.17 15.67 -16.54
N ASN A 456 29.41 15.47 -16.09
CA ASN A 456 30.22 14.30 -16.43
C ASN A 456 30.19 13.32 -15.26
N ILE A 457 29.96 12.05 -15.55
CA ILE A 457 29.90 10.98 -14.56
C ILE A 457 30.89 9.87 -14.89
N SER A 458 31.47 9.31 -13.84
CA SER A 458 32.22 8.05 -13.90
C SER A 458 31.46 6.99 -13.09
N ILE A 459 31.41 5.77 -13.64
CA ILE A 459 30.80 4.62 -12.98
C ILE A 459 31.81 3.47 -13.03
N ASN A 460 32.17 2.93 -11.87
CA ASN A 460 33.14 1.84 -11.79
C ASN A 460 32.79 0.85 -10.69
N ILE A 461 33.18 -0.41 -10.86
CA ILE A 461 33.40 -1.26 -9.68
C ILE A 461 34.68 -0.76 -8.99
N MET A 462 34.75 -0.79 -7.66
CA MET A 462 35.97 -0.51 -6.90
C MET A 462 37.01 -1.62 -7.12
N LYS A 463 37.70 -1.51 -8.26
CA LYS A 463 38.72 -2.46 -8.70
C LYS A 463 40.09 -1.98 -8.25
N CYS A 464 40.48 -2.44 -7.07
CA CYS A 464 41.79 -2.22 -6.48
C CYS A 464 42.93 -2.53 -7.46
N THR A 465 44.07 -1.86 -7.25
CA THR A 465 45.34 -2.13 -7.96
C THR A 465 46.45 -2.57 -7.00
N SER A 466 46.26 -2.32 -5.70
CA SER A 466 47.15 -2.59 -4.58
C SER A 466 46.34 -2.81 -3.30
N ASP A 467 46.93 -3.48 -2.31
CA ASP A 467 46.30 -3.73 -1.01
C ASP A 467 45.87 -2.41 -0.31
N SER A 468 46.66 -1.34 -0.49
CA SER A 468 46.33 0.01 0.00
C SER A 468 45.15 0.70 -0.67
N ASP A 469 44.65 0.18 -1.80
CA ASP A 469 43.39 0.66 -2.39
C ASP A 469 42.15 0.02 -1.72
N CYS A 470 42.38 -0.91 -0.77
CA CYS A 470 41.35 -1.61 0.00
C CYS A 470 41.37 -1.28 1.49
N ASP A 471 42.24 -0.37 1.96
CA ASP A 471 42.30 0.08 3.35
C ASP A 471 40.99 0.81 3.71
N ASP A 472 40.09 0.11 4.41
CA ASP A 472 38.78 0.63 4.86
C ASP A 472 38.89 1.39 6.21
N GLY A 473 40.10 1.55 6.74
CA GLY A 473 40.39 2.14 8.04
C GLY A 473 40.21 1.18 9.23
N SER A 474 39.85 -0.08 9.01
CA SER A 474 39.74 -1.11 10.04
C SER A 474 41.11 -1.64 10.46
N LEU A 475 41.37 -1.67 11.77
CA LEU A 475 42.56 -2.34 12.32
C LEU A 475 42.37 -3.87 12.46
N PHE A 476 41.24 -4.41 11.98
CA PHE A 476 40.76 -5.78 12.23
C PHE A 476 40.55 -6.60 10.96
N THR A 477 40.80 -6.02 9.79
CA THR A 477 40.90 -6.71 8.50
C THR A 477 42.33 -6.65 7.98
N ASN A 478 42.64 -7.57 7.08
CA ASN A 478 43.85 -7.62 6.28
C ASN A 478 43.37 -7.46 4.84
N ASP A 479 43.30 -6.20 4.42
CA ASP A 479 42.69 -5.80 3.18
C ASP A 479 43.65 -6.09 2.03
N THR A 480 43.25 -7.02 1.17
CA THR A 480 44.12 -7.51 0.10
C THR A 480 43.46 -7.32 -1.25
N CYS A 481 44.23 -6.83 -2.20
CA CYS A 481 43.77 -6.68 -3.56
C CYS A 481 44.00 -7.98 -4.34
N ASN A 482 42.94 -8.59 -4.85
CA ASN A 482 43.08 -9.58 -5.90
C ASN A 482 43.41 -8.89 -7.23
N ILE A 483 44.71 -8.63 -7.45
CA ILE A 483 45.25 -7.97 -8.66
C ILE A 483 44.84 -8.71 -9.96
N SER A 484 44.42 -9.98 -9.90
CA SER A 484 43.96 -10.73 -11.08
C SER A 484 42.49 -10.51 -11.47
N THR A 485 41.63 -10.08 -10.53
CA THR A 485 40.21 -9.77 -10.78
C THR A 485 39.87 -8.28 -10.62
N GLY A 486 40.72 -7.55 -9.90
CA GLY A 486 40.46 -6.20 -9.38
C GLY A 486 39.32 -6.25 -8.37
N MET A 487 39.52 -6.91 -7.23
CA MET A 487 38.54 -7.01 -6.14
C MET A 487 39.24 -6.88 -4.79
N CYS A 488 38.66 -6.10 -3.88
CA CYS A 488 39.11 -6.08 -2.49
C CYS A 488 38.64 -7.34 -1.75
N VAL A 489 39.54 -7.90 -0.94
CA VAL A 489 39.32 -9.07 -0.10
C VAL A 489 39.73 -8.70 1.32
N HIS A 490 38.78 -8.11 2.03
CA HIS A 490 38.88 -7.73 3.44
C HIS A 490 38.87 -9.00 4.30
N THR A 491 40.05 -9.55 4.58
CA THR A 491 40.17 -10.83 5.30
C THR A 491 40.33 -10.56 6.80
N PRO A 492 39.42 -10.96 7.70
CA PRO A 492 39.56 -10.68 9.13
C PRO A 492 40.92 -11.12 9.69
N THR A 493 41.61 -10.25 10.44
CA THR A 493 42.91 -10.59 11.02
C THR A 493 42.74 -11.60 12.15
N ASN A 494 43.41 -12.75 12.01
CA ASN A 494 43.32 -13.87 12.96
C ASN A 494 44.10 -13.62 14.27
N ASP A 495 43.75 -12.55 14.99
CA ASP A 495 44.03 -12.40 16.44
C ASP A 495 42.83 -11.85 17.24
N GLN A 496 41.66 -11.68 16.60
CA GLN A 496 40.36 -11.87 17.25
C GLN A 496 39.47 -12.75 16.38
N ALA A 497 38.82 -13.75 16.97
CA ALA A 497 37.93 -14.63 16.23
C ALA A 497 36.70 -13.85 15.76
N ALA A 498 36.50 -13.76 14.44
CA ALA A 498 35.23 -13.35 13.86
C ALA A 498 34.16 -14.42 14.13
N GLY A 499 32.90 -14.00 14.11
CA GLY A 499 31.77 -14.90 14.27
C GLY A 499 30.47 -14.33 13.69
N THR A 500 29.59 -15.25 13.30
CA THR A 500 28.29 -14.91 12.74
C THR A 500 27.39 -14.35 13.84
N MET A 501 27.13 -13.05 13.82
CA MET A 501 26.02 -12.47 14.55
C MET A 501 24.74 -12.64 13.74
N LYS A 502 23.65 -13.09 14.36
CA LYS A 502 22.31 -13.14 13.77
C LYS A 502 21.33 -12.46 14.72
N MET A 503 20.50 -11.58 14.18
CA MET A 503 19.36 -10.97 14.86
C MET A 503 18.09 -11.52 14.20
N ALA A 504 17.33 -12.32 14.94
CA ALA A 504 16.00 -12.78 14.54
C ALA A 504 14.96 -11.93 15.27
N LEU A 505 14.15 -11.17 14.52
CA LEU A 505 13.05 -10.35 15.03
C LEU A 505 11.72 -10.93 14.54
N LEU A 506 10.89 -11.43 15.46
CA LEU A 506 9.48 -11.69 15.19
C LEU A 506 8.70 -10.40 15.46
N THR A 507 8.07 -9.83 14.41
CA THR A 507 7.24 -8.63 14.53
C THR A 507 5.89 -8.92 15.22
N ASP A 508 5.24 -7.88 15.71
CA ASP A 508 3.93 -7.97 16.36
C ASP A 508 2.80 -7.50 15.40
N ARG A 509 1.72 -6.86 15.87
CA ARG A 509 0.71 -6.22 15.01
C ARG A 509 1.10 -4.82 14.51
N TYR A 510 2.12 -4.18 15.08
CA TYR A 510 2.55 -2.81 14.76
C TYR A 510 4.03 -2.76 14.32
N PRO A 511 4.40 -3.53 13.29
CA PRO A 511 5.80 -3.74 12.88
C PRO A 511 6.57 -2.43 12.60
N GLY A 512 5.90 -1.41 12.05
CA GLY A 512 6.51 -0.13 11.71
C GLY A 512 6.91 0.74 12.90
N GLU A 513 6.41 0.44 14.10
CA GLU A 513 6.74 1.18 15.33
C GLU A 513 8.04 0.67 15.98
N THR A 514 8.49 -0.54 15.60
CA THR A 514 9.70 -1.21 16.07
C THR A 514 10.93 -0.81 15.25
N SER A 515 12.02 -0.49 15.95
CA SER A 515 13.35 -0.28 15.35
C SER A 515 14.45 -0.83 16.26
N TRP A 516 15.61 -1.18 15.71
CA TRP A 516 16.76 -1.60 16.51
C TRP A 516 18.10 -1.24 15.87
N LYS A 517 19.13 -1.18 16.70
CA LYS A 517 20.54 -1.01 16.33
C LYS A 517 21.44 -1.82 17.27
N ILE A 518 22.56 -2.30 16.74
CA ILE A 518 23.64 -2.90 17.50
C ILE A 518 24.88 -2.02 17.28
N VAL A 519 25.48 -1.54 18.36
CA VAL A 519 26.71 -0.74 18.35
C VAL A 519 27.90 -1.54 18.88
N ASP A 520 29.07 -1.34 18.29
CA ASP A 520 30.35 -1.82 18.80
C ASP A 520 30.92 -0.83 19.83
N ASN A 521 30.86 -1.19 21.11
CA ASN A 521 31.29 -0.30 22.20
C ASN A 521 32.81 -0.17 22.30
N CYS A 522 33.57 -0.99 21.57
CA CYS A 522 35.03 -0.93 21.53
C CYS A 522 35.52 -0.09 20.34
N ASN A 523 34.72 0.00 19.27
CA ASN A 523 34.96 0.85 18.10
C ASN A 523 34.09 2.13 18.15
N ASN A 524 34.27 2.95 19.19
CA ASN A 524 33.68 4.29 19.31
C ASN A 524 32.13 4.33 19.13
N ASP A 525 31.43 3.33 19.66
CA ASP A 525 29.97 3.15 19.55
C ASP A 525 29.44 3.13 18.10
N ALA A 526 30.26 2.67 17.15
CA ALA A 526 29.88 2.54 15.74
C ALA A 526 28.71 1.57 15.56
N ILE A 527 27.69 1.96 14.79
CA ILE A 527 26.54 1.10 14.46
C ILE A 527 27.01 0.02 13.46
N VAL A 528 27.00 -1.23 13.89
CA VAL A 528 27.45 -2.38 13.07
C VAL A 528 26.30 -3.09 12.36
N MET A 529 25.10 -3.06 12.94
CA MET A 529 23.84 -3.60 12.38
C MET A 529 22.66 -2.73 12.85
N SER A 530 21.60 -2.63 12.04
CA SER A 530 20.36 -1.94 12.42
C SER A 530 19.20 -2.32 11.49
N GLY A 531 17.95 -2.09 11.92
CA GLY A 531 16.78 -2.21 11.07
C GLY A 531 15.53 -1.53 11.64
N SER A 532 14.65 -1.07 10.75
CA SER A 532 13.41 -0.34 11.04
C SER A 532 12.48 -0.36 9.83
N GLY A 533 11.28 0.23 9.93
CA GLY A 533 10.39 0.44 8.77
C GLY A 533 9.63 -0.81 8.31
N TYR A 534 9.52 -1.82 9.17
CA TYR A 534 8.90 -3.10 8.86
C TYR A 534 7.40 -2.95 8.54
N LYS A 535 6.94 -3.54 7.43
CA LYS A 535 5.54 -3.42 6.97
C LYS A 535 4.65 -4.62 7.35
N ASN A 536 5.22 -5.82 7.47
CA ASN A 536 4.45 -7.06 7.66
C ASN A 536 4.30 -7.45 9.15
N ARG A 537 3.11 -7.93 9.52
CA ARG A 537 2.78 -8.37 10.89
C ARG A 537 3.15 -9.84 11.09
N PHE A 538 3.64 -10.18 12.28
CA PHE A 538 4.07 -11.54 12.65
C PHE A 538 5.10 -12.16 11.69
N GLU A 539 5.89 -11.33 11.02
CA GLU A 539 6.99 -11.75 10.15
C GLU A 539 8.23 -12.04 11.00
N THR A 540 8.94 -13.14 10.70
CA THR A 540 10.26 -13.40 11.29
C THR A 540 11.33 -12.86 10.33
N ILE A 541 12.00 -11.80 10.76
CA ILE A 541 13.02 -11.08 10.00
C ILE A 541 14.38 -11.48 10.57
N GLU A 542 15.15 -12.23 9.81
CA GLU A 542 16.52 -12.63 10.17
C GLU A 542 17.55 -11.76 9.44
N VAL A 543 18.44 -11.11 10.18
CA VAL A 543 19.56 -10.33 9.65
C VAL A 543 20.85 -10.87 10.25
N SER A 544 21.81 -11.25 9.40
CA SER A 544 23.09 -11.82 9.84
C SER A 544 24.29 -11.04 9.31
N LYS A 545 25.36 -10.98 10.11
CA LYS A 545 26.62 -10.31 9.77
C LYS A 545 27.79 -10.95 10.51
N GLU A 546 28.90 -11.18 9.80
CA GLU A 546 30.17 -11.55 10.43
C GLU A 546 30.75 -10.34 11.17
N LEU A 547 31.05 -10.51 12.46
CA LEU A 547 31.58 -9.46 13.34
C LEU A 547 32.72 -10.00 14.22
N PRO A 548 33.71 -9.17 14.59
CA PRO A 548 34.79 -9.58 15.49
C PRO A 548 34.27 -9.89 16.91
N SER A 549 35.08 -10.58 17.72
CA SER A 549 34.79 -10.80 19.15
C SER A 549 34.99 -9.51 19.99
N SER A 550 34.07 -8.56 19.84
CA SER A 550 34.07 -7.25 20.52
C SER A 550 33.12 -7.21 21.75
N GLN A 551 32.79 -6.01 22.23
CA GLN A 551 31.63 -5.74 23.09
C GLN A 551 30.54 -5.05 22.27
N TYR A 552 29.33 -5.60 22.31
CA TYR A 552 28.19 -5.11 21.55
C TYR A 552 27.04 -4.73 22.45
N THR A 553 26.33 -3.66 22.10
CA THR A 553 25.06 -3.28 22.72
C THR A 553 23.95 -3.21 21.69
N LEU A 554 22.93 -4.06 21.85
CA LEU A 554 21.62 -3.87 21.24
C LEU A 554 20.91 -2.71 21.96
N THR A 555 20.32 -1.82 21.18
CA THR A 555 19.15 -1.03 21.59
C THR A 555 18.00 -1.35 20.64
N ILE A 556 16.88 -1.79 21.19
CA ILE A 556 15.61 -1.98 20.47
C ILE A 556 14.60 -0.99 21.04
N GLU A 557 13.90 -0.26 20.18
CA GLU A 557 12.99 0.83 20.53
C GLU A 557 11.62 0.62 19.86
N ASP A 558 10.58 0.98 20.60
CA ASP A 558 9.18 1.01 20.17
C ASP A 558 8.66 2.44 20.33
N THR A 559 8.26 3.05 19.22
CA THR A 559 7.97 4.50 19.16
C THR A 559 6.70 4.88 19.92
N TYR A 560 5.67 4.03 19.87
CA TYR A 560 4.40 4.26 20.57
C TYR A 560 4.57 4.09 22.09
N GLY A 561 5.16 2.97 22.52
CA GLY A 561 5.71 2.75 23.85
C GLY A 561 5.00 1.73 24.71
N ASP A 562 4.29 0.79 24.11
CA ASP A 562 3.72 -0.39 24.79
C ASP A 562 4.44 -1.70 24.42
N GLY A 563 5.20 -1.74 23.33
CA GLY A 563 6.22 -2.75 23.03
C GLY A 563 5.69 -4.07 22.45
N ILE A 564 6.62 -4.84 21.85
CA ILE A 564 6.31 -5.96 20.94
C ILE A 564 5.66 -7.20 21.61
N CYS A 565 5.54 -7.24 22.94
CA CYS A 565 4.86 -8.34 23.66
C CYS A 565 4.15 -7.85 24.93
N CYS A 566 2.98 -8.36 25.33
CA CYS A 566 2.25 -9.50 24.76
C CYS A 566 0.75 -9.23 24.54
N GLY A 567 0.32 -7.96 24.67
CA GLY A 567 -1.03 -7.53 24.32
C GLY A 567 -1.18 -7.26 22.82
N GLN A 568 -0.14 -6.67 22.21
CA GLN A 568 -0.14 -6.24 20.82
C GLN A 568 0.28 -7.33 19.83
N GLY A 569 1.05 -8.31 20.26
CA GLY A 569 1.36 -9.53 19.52
C GLY A 569 2.25 -10.44 20.35
N ALA A 570 2.73 -11.53 19.75
CA ALA A 570 3.75 -12.39 20.36
C ALA A 570 5.15 -12.05 19.80
N GLY A 571 5.43 -10.75 19.60
CA GLY A 571 6.69 -10.29 19.05
C GLY A 571 7.84 -10.52 20.02
N SER A 572 9.02 -10.82 19.48
CA SER A 572 10.21 -11.16 20.27
C SER A 572 11.46 -10.95 19.44
N TYR A 573 12.61 -10.83 20.10
CA TYR A 573 13.91 -10.88 19.43
C TYR A 573 14.83 -11.92 20.09
N GLU A 574 15.69 -12.52 19.26
CA GLU A 574 16.82 -13.32 19.68
C GLU A 574 18.07 -12.91 18.90
N ILE A 575 19.19 -12.78 19.60
CA ILE A 575 20.51 -12.56 19.01
C ILE A 575 21.40 -13.73 19.35
N THR A 576 21.92 -14.40 18.32
CA THR A 576 22.99 -15.39 18.44
C THR A 576 24.32 -14.82 17.97
N PHE A 577 25.42 -15.25 18.58
CA PHE A 577 26.78 -15.05 18.07
C PHE A 577 27.47 -16.42 18.01
N ASN A 578 27.93 -16.85 16.83
CA ASN A 578 28.42 -18.23 16.60
C ASN A 578 27.41 -19.31 17.06
N ASP A 579 26.13 -19.10 16.75
CA ASP A 579 24.98 -19.95 17.14
C ASP A 579 24.74 -20.11 18.66
N GLU A 580 25.46 -19.37 19.53
CA GLU A 580 25.14 -19.22 20.96
C GLU A 580 24.26 -17.99 21.19
N VAL A 581 23.13 -18.14 21.90
CA VAL A 581 22.21 -17.04 22.21
C VAL A 581 22.85 -16.07 23.23
N VAL A 582 23.20 -14.87 22.78
CA VAL A 582 23.86 -13.83 23.58
C VAL A 582 22.88 -12.78 24.13
N ALA A 583 21.72 -12.61 23.50
CA ALA A 583 20.63 -11.78 24.01
C ALA A 583 19.27 -12.28 23.49
N SER A 584 18.21 -12.13 24.28
CA SER A 584 16.83 -12.30 23.82
C SER A 584 15.86 -11.46 24.66
N GLY A 585 14.68 -11.18 24.12
CA GLY A 585 13.69 -10.32 24.77
C GLY A 585 12.44 -10.05 23.94
N GLY A 586 11.74 -8.97 24.30
CA GLY A 586 10.46 -8.56 23.70
C GLY A 586 9.45 -8.00 24.71
N GLN A 587 9.63 -8.28 26.02
CA GLN A 587 8.83 -7.69 27.09
C GLN A 587 9.43 -6.37 27.59
N PHE A 588 9.30 -5.32 26.77
CA PHE A 588 9.65 -3.94 27.13
C PHE A 588 8.49 -2.98 26.89
N LYS A 589 8.74 -1.67 27.00
CA LYS A 589 7.74 -0.63 26.69
C LYS A 589 8.21 0.28 25.56
N LYS A 590 9.00 1.31 25.87
CA LYS A 590 9.58 2.22 24.85
C LYS A 590 10.92 1.75 24.30
N ASN A 591 11.73 1.07 25.09
CA ASN A 591 12.95 0.43 24.61
C ASN A 591 13.44 -0.65 25.58
N GLU A 592 14.34 -1.49 25.09
CA GLU A 592 15.24 -2.33 25.86
C GLU A 592 16.67 -2.13 25.35
N SER A 593 17.67 -2.42 26.18
CA SER A 593 19.06 -2.56 25.72
C SER A 593 19.75 -3.72 26.43
N LYS A 594 20.60 -4.42 25.69
CA LYS A 594 21.37 -5.59 26.14
C LYS A 594 22.81 -5.41 25.70
N THR A 595 23.77 -5.68 26.58
CA THR A 595 25.20 -5.62 26.27
C THR A 595 25.84 -6.99 26.50
N TRP A 596 26.63 -7.47 25.55
CA TRP A 596 27.38 -8.74 25.62
C TRP A 596 28.80 -8.56 25.04
N GLY A 597 29.70 -9.50 25.32
CA GLY A 597 31.10 -9.41 24.90
C GLY A 597 31.97 -8.46 25.75
N SER A 598 33.21 -8.18 25.31
CA SER A 598 34.19 -7.41 26.10
C SER A 598 35.32 -6.80 25.26
N CYS A 599 35.67 -5.53 25.52
CA CYS A 599 36.75 -4.79 24.84
C CYS A 599 38.18 -5.17 25.28
N SER A 600 38.48 -6.46 25.43
CA SER A 600 39.79 -6.94 25.91
C SER A 600 40.48 -7.87 24.92
N SER A 601 41.53 -7.38 24.27
CA SER A 601 42.50 -8.20 23.53
C SER A 601 43.43 -8.99 24.48
N ILE A 602 44.03 -10.07 23.95
CA ILE A 602 45.00 -10.99 24.61
C ILE A 602 44.39 -11.96 25.65
N PRO A 603 44.21 -13.24 25.28
CA PRO A 603 44.19 -14.33 26.25
C PRO A 603 45.62 -14.63 26.75
N ASN A 604 45.89 -14.44 28.04
CA ASN A 604 47.19 -14.77 28.63
C ASN A 604 47.43 -16.29 28.67
N THR A 605 48.12 -16.83 27.65
CA THR A 605 48.63 -18.22 27.65
C THR A 605 49.62 -18.47 28.81
N PRO A 606 49.69 -19.70 29.34
CA PRO A 606 50.30 -19.96 30.65
C PRO A 606 51.82 -19.80 30.69
N SER A 607 52.31 -19.19 31.78
CA SER A 607 53.74 -19.06 32.07
C SER A 607 54.40 -20.42 32.35
N PRO A 608 55.60 -20.72 31.79
CA PRO A 608 56.27 -22.00 31.98
C PRO A 608 56.86 -22.17 33.39
N THR A 609 56.90 -23.41 33.87
CA THR A 609 57.26 -23.77 35.25
C THR A 609 58.73 -23.59 35.60
N SER A 610 59.00 -23.18 36.84
CA SER A 610 60.26 -23.43 37.55
C SER A 610 60.11 -24.58 38.58
N SER A 611 61.23 -25.14 39.03
CA SER A 611 61.36 -26.52 39.55
C SER A 611 61.04 -26.74 41.05
N PRO A 612 60.78 -28.00 41.50
CA PRO A 612 60.01 -28.26 42.73
C PRO A 612 60.80 -28.71 43.99
N THR A 613 60.37 -28.23 45.16
CA THR A 613 60.55 -28.82 46.52
C THR A 613 59.54 -28.19 47.50
N GLY A 614 58.83 -28.87 48.41
CA GLY A 614 58.64 -30.32 48.59
C GLY A 614 57.93 -30.69 49.92
N SER A 615 56.85 -31.49 49.84
CA SER A 615 56.22 -32.31 50.92
C SER A 615 55.35 -31.63 52.03
N PRO A 616 54.45 -32.39 52.72
CA PRO A 616 53.22 -31.86 53.37
C PRO A 616 53.17 -32.02 54.91
N THR A 617 52.07 -31.76 55.66
CA THR A 617 50.89 -32.67 55.88
C THR A 617 49.71 -32.05 56.70
N LYS A 618 48.46 -32.47 56.38
CA LYS A 618 47.26 -32.72 57.25
C LYS A 618 46.66 -31.53 58.06
N SER A 619 45.37 -31.14 57.94
CA SER A 619 44.05 -31.83 58.16
C SER A 619 43.64 -32.03 59.64
N PRO A 620 42.34 -32.09 60.01
CA PRO A 620 41.12 -31.29 59.68
C PRO A 620 40.64 -30.48 60.95
N THR A 621 39.44 -29.91 61.22
CA THR A 621 38.01 -30.37 61.11
C THR A 621 36.94 -29.25 61.27
N SER A 622 35.75 -29.53 60.73
CA SER A 622 34.37 -28.96 60.87
C SER A 622 33.90 -28.10 62.08
N SER A 623 33.18 -27.00 61.76
CA SER A 623 31.77 -26.64 62.14
C SER A 623 31.27 -26.53 63.61
N PRO A 624 30.16 -25.80 63.92
CA PRO A 624 29.61 -24.53 63.37
C PRO A 624 29.09 -23.54 64.48
N THR A 625 28.17 -22.59 64.13
CA THR A 625 27.31 -21.72 65.01
C THR A 625 27.99 -20.58 65.82
N ALA A 626 27.37 -19.43 66.16
CA ALA A 626 25.99 -18.89 65.99
C ALA A 626 25.92 -17.32 66.05
N SER A 627 24.70 -16.76 65.89
CA SER A 627 24.16 -15.47 66.44
C SER A 627 24.32 -14.12 65.69
N PRO A 628 23.20 -13.48 65.26
CA PRO A 628 23.08 -12.04 64.92
C PRO A 628 22.39 -11.21 66.04
N SER A 629 22.35 -9.86 65.94
CA SER A 629 21.77 -8.98 66.99
C SER A 629 21.09 -7.67 66.51
N MET A 630 19.77 -7.58 66.79
CA MET A 630 18.93 -6.43 67.23
C MET A 630 18.82 -5.04 66.52
N SER A 631 17.54 -4.59 66.42
CA SER A 631 17.00 -3.18 66.40
C SER A 631 17.21 -2.29 65.14
N PRO A 632 16.35 -1.29 64.82
CA PRO A 632 15.37 -0.54 65.65
C PRO A 632 13.86 -0.66 65.24
N SER A 633 13.01 0.38 65.41
CA SER A 633 11.56 0.25 65.73
C SER A 633 10.56 1.31 65.16
N SER A 634 9.40 0.88 64.61
CA SER A 634 8.00 1.43 64.72
C SER A 634 7.64 2.90 64.30
N SER A 635 6.38 3.39 64.09
CA SER A 635 4.99 2.94 63.73
C SER A 635 4.03 4.19 63.81
N PRO A 636 2.66 4.14 63.74
CA PRO A 636 1.68 3.60 62.74
C PRO A 636 0.64 4.64 62.22
N SER A 637 -0.22 4.31 61.21
CA SER A 637 -1.57 4.91 60.96
C SER A 637 -2.41 4.09 59.92
N SER A 638 -3.70 4.40 59.64
CA SER A 638 -4.68 3.40 59.08
C SER A 638 -5.97 3.85 58.31
N GLN A 639 -6.26 3.22 57.13
CA GLN A 639 -7.57 2.76 56.52
C GLN A 639 -8.75 3.74 56.15
N PRO A 640 -9.89 3.36 55.45
CA PRO A 640 -10.31 2.16 54.60
C PRO A 640 -11.26 2.42 53.32
N THR A 641 -11.85 1.34 52.68
CA THR A 641 -13.06 1.21 51.72
C THR A 641 -12.85 1.29 50.16
N SER A 642 -13.71 0.85 49.17
CA SER A 642 -14.94 -0.02 48.95
C SER A 642 -15.21 -0.43 47.43
N GLN A 643 -16.36 -1.04 47.02
CA GLN A 643 -16.72 -1.59 45.64
C GLN A 643 -18.28 -1.64 45.28
N PRO A 644 -18.76 -2.00 44.03
CA PRO A 644 -20.18 -1.88 43.50
C PRO A 644 -20.92 -3.16 42.92
N SER A 645 -22.26 -3.15 42.54
CA SER A 645 -23.03 -4.03 41.52
C SER A 645 -24.62 -4.03 41.55
N ALA A 646 -25.40 -4.36 40.44
CA ALA A 646 -26.75 -5.10 40.34
C ALA A 646 -27.65 -4.94 39.00
N SER A 647 -28.59 -5.88 38.62
CA SER A 647 -29.46 -5.91 37.35
C SER A 647 -30.74 -6.87 37.29
N PRO A 648 -31.78 -6.73 36.35
CA PRO A 648 -32.90 -7.74 36.03
C PRO A 648 -33.54 -7.82 34.55
N THR A 649 -34.75 -8.44 34.29
CA THR A 649 -35.29 -9.10 33.00
C THR A 649 -36.74 -8.74 32.39
N ALA A 650 -37.38 -9.52 31.42
CA ALA A 650 -38.59 -9.20 30.52
C ALA A 650 -39.47 -10.40 29.87
N SER A 651 -40.20 -10.32 28.69
CA SER A 651 -41.25 -11.34 28.18
C SER A 651 -41.79 -11.39 26.66
N PRO A 652 -42.24 -12.57 26.07
CA PRO A 652 -42.23 -13.01 24.60
C PRO A 652 -43.46 -12.84 23.59
N THR A 653 -43.54 -13.56 22.41
CA THR A 653 -43.59 -13.06 20.97
C THR A 653 -44.59 -13.64 19.86
N SER A 654 -45.03 -12.85 18.82
CA SER A 654 -45.87 -13.26 17.62
C SER A 654 -45.43 -12.78 16.19
N CYS A 655 -45.58 -13.59 15.11
CA CYS A 655 -44.88 -13.48 13.77
C CYS A 655 -45.22 -12.26 12.88
N GLU A 656 -44.32 -11.27 12.74
CA GLU A 656 -44.62 -9.93 12.20
C GLU A 656 -43.44 -9.19 11.48
N SER A 657 -42.22 -9.73 11.43
CA SER A 657 -41.04 -9.20 10.68
C SER A 657 -40.30 -10.31 9.91
N THR A 658 -39.33 -9.96 9.06
CA THR A 658 -38.52 -10.92 8.27
C THR A 658 -37.02 -10.79 8.56
N TYR A 659 -36.24 -11.86 8.35
CA TYR A 659 -34.78 -11.85 8.49
C TYR A 659 -34.03 -12.50 7.32
N ASP A 660 -32.80 -12.03 7.08
CA ASP A 660 -31.78 -12.60 6.20
C ASP A 660 -30.44 -12.71 6.96
N LEU A 661 -29.86 -13.91 7.05
CA LEU A 661 -28.62 -14.23 7.77
C LEU A 661 -27.59 -14.83 6.80
N LEU A 662 -26.63 -14.01 6.38
CA LEU A 662 -25.42 -14.45 5.68
C LEU A 662 -24.43 -15.04 6.70
N LEU A 663 -23.75 -16.15 6.45
CA LEU A 663 -22.70 -16.70 7.35
C LEU A 663 -21.64 -17.54 6.62
N VAL A 664 -20.41 -17.62 7.14
CA VAL A 664 -19.34 -18.51 6.65
C VAL A 664 -19.04 -19.59 7.70
N ALA A 665 -18.96 -20.87 7.34
CA ALA A 665 -18.61 -21.96 8.26
C ALA A 665 -17.15 -22.41 8.08
N THR A 666 -16.49 -22.85 9.17
CA THR A 666 -15.05 -23.20 9.19
C THR A 666 -14.79 -24.71 9.16
N ASP A 667 -13.58 -25.10 8.77
CA ASP A 667 -13.04 -26.47 8.86
C ASP A 667 -12.94 -26.96 10.33
N ALA A 668 -12.98 -28.26 10.68
CA ALA A 668 -12.85 -29.47 9.84
C ALA A 668 -13.77 -30.64 10.25
N ALA A 669 -14.91 -30.38 10.91
CA ALA A 669 -15.82 -31.41 11.40
C ALA A 669 -17.29 -31.13 11.05
N ILE A 670 -18.00 -32.15 10.56
CA ILE A 670 -19.40 -32.04 10.12
C ILE A 670 -20.30 -31.84 11.34
N GLY A 671 -20.84 -30.63 11.50
CA GLY A 671 -21.89 -30.32 12.48
C GLY A 671 -21.53 -29.30 13.56
N ASP A 672 -20.34 -28.68 13.52
CA ASP A 672 -19.92 -27.72 14.55
C ASP A 672 -20.54 -26.31 14.41
N ALA A 673 -20.83 -25.84 13.19
CA ALA A 673 -21.43 -24.52 12.93
C ALA A 673 -22.95 -24.49 13.22
N SER A 674 -23.45 -23.49 13.94
CA SER A 674 -24.86 -23.42 14.38
C SER A 674 -25.34 -22.00 14.70
N TRP A 675 -26.67 -21.76 14.65
CA TRP A 675 -27.32 -20.52 15.09
C TRP A 675 -28.78 -20.76 15.53
N SER A 676 -29.36 -19.82 16.29
CA SER A 676 -30.74 -19.88 16.79
C SER A 676 -31.30 -18.50 17.19
N PHE A 677 -32.63 -18.42 17.37
CA PHE A 677 -33.31 -17.27 17.98
C PHE A 677 -34.03 -17.69 19.26
N HIS A 678 -33.87 -16.89 20.32
CA HIS A 678 -34.53 -17.03 21.61
C HIS A 678 -35.43 -15.82 21.88
N TYR A 679 -36.52 -16.04 22.61
CA TYR A 679 -37.60 -15.08 22.78
C TYR A 679 -37.91 -14.79 24.25
N ASP A 680 -37.34 -13.68 24.71
CA ASP A 680 -37.60 -12.89 25.93
C ASP A 680 -37.80 -13.60 27.30
N MET A 681 -37.51 -12.89 28.38
CA MET A 681 -36.74 -13.47 29.50
C MET A 681 -37.46 -13.55 30.85
N ASP A 682 -38.41 -14.49 31.00
CA ASP A 682 -38.84 -15.02 32.31
C ASP A 682 -39.36 -16.49 32.22
N THR A 683 -38.40 -17.43 32.15
CA THR A 683 -38.54 -18.91 32.24
C THR A 683 -39.21 -19.70 31.09
N ASP A 684 -38.60 -20.84 30.75
CA ASP A 684 -39.06 -21.94 29.86
C ASP A 684 -39.55 -21.56 28.44
N ILE A 685 -38.67 -20.84 27.74
CA ILE A 685 -38.14 -21.20 26.41
C ILE A 685 -38.92 -22.26 25.61
N THR A 686 -39.32 -21.90 24.38
CA THR A 686 -39.29 -22.81 23.23
C THR A 686 -38.14 -22.41 22.30
N VAL A 687 -37.08 -23.24 22.24
CA VAL A 687 -36.05 -23.09 21.19
C VAL A 687 -36.60 -23.70 19.90
N GLU A 688 -36.40 -23.05 18.76
CA GLU A 688 -36.44 -23.76 17.47
C GLU A 688 -35.01 -24.17 17.10
N GLU A 689 -34.56 -25.31 17.64
CA GLU A 689 -33.23 -25.89 17.38
C GLU A 689 -33.11 -26.38 15.93
N ASN A 690 -32.92 -25.45 15.00
CA ASN A 690 -32.57 -25.73 13.60
C ASN A 690 -31.08 -26.13 13.48
N LEU A 691 -30.68 -27.18 14.19
CA LEU A 691 -29.36 -27.81 14.05
C LEU A 691 -29.18 -28.33 12.61
N ARG A 692 -28.47 -27.55 11.79
CA ARG A 692 -28.09 -27.90 10.42
C ARG A 692 -26.60 -28.16 10.33
N SER A 693 -26.24 -29.14 9.52
CA SER A 693 -24.84 -29.43 9.18
C SER A 693 -24.40 -28.51 8.04
N TYR A 694 -23.20 -27.93 8.17
CA TYR A 694 -22.56 -27.10 7.15
C TYR A 694 -21.24 -27.75 6.73
N ASP A 695 -20.93 -27.69 5.44
CA ASP A 695 -19.62 -28.07 4.89
C ASP A 695 -18.62 -26.91 5.07
N SER A 696 -17.33 -27.21 5.15
CA SER A 696 -16.29 -26.23 5.51
C SER A 696 -15.99 -25.21 4.42
N ASN A 697 -15.61 -24.01 4.85
CA ASN A 697 -15.28 -22.81 4.08
C ASN A 697 -16.43 -22.34 3.13
N GLY A 698 -17.67 -22.72 3.44
CA GLY A 698 -18.88 -22.35 2.69
C GLY A 698 -19.53 -21.06 3.18
N LEU A 699 -19.99 -20.21 2.25
CA LEU A 699 -20.76 -18.97 2.52
C LEU A 699 -22.27 -19.20 2.29
N TYR A 700 -23.00 -19.37 3.38
CA TYR A 700 -24.43 -19.68 3.45
C TYR A 700 -25.28 -18.41 3.62
N LEU A 701 -26.57 -18.48 3.25
CA LEU A 701 -27.56 -17.42 3.44
C LEU A 701 -28.89 -18.06 3.82
N GLU A 702 -29.33 -17.88 5.06
CA GLU A 702 -30.57 -18.42 5.62
C GLU A 702 -31.56 -17.27 5.89
N SER A 703 -32.84 -17.44 5.54
CA SER A 703 -33.85 -16.39 5.66
C SER A 703 -35.15 -16.93 6.26
N GLY A 704 -35.87 -16.10 7.02
CA GLY A 704 -37.12 -16.54 7.66
C GLY A 704 -37.95 -15.40 8.25
N CYS A 705 -38.86 -15.75 9.16
CA CYS A 705 -39.79 -14.82 9.80
C CYS A 705 -39.44 -14.65 11.28
N LEU A 706 -39.43 -13.41 11.77
CA LEU A 706 -39.35 -13.09 13.19
C LEU A 706 -40.69 -12.62 13.76
N PRO A 707 -40.90 -12.79 15.07
CA PRO A 707 -42.08 -12.29 15.76
C PRO A 707 -41.80 -10.94 16.50
N LYS A 708 -42.82 -10.08 16.71
CA LYS A 708 -42.66 -8.63 17.01
C LYS A 708 -42.19 -8.21 18.41
N ASN A 709 -41.79 -9.13 19.25
CA ASN A 709 -41.29 -8.85 20.59
C ASN A 709 -39.80 -9.21 20.65
N CYS A 710 -39.11 -8.80 21.71
CA CYS A 710 -37.66 -8.68 21.68
C CYS A 710 -36.97 -10.07 21.73
N PHE A 711 -35.84 -10.22 21.05
CA PHE A 711 -35.21 -11.52 20.81
C PHE A 711 -33.70 -11.49 21.05
N ASN A 712 -33.14 -12.66 21.32
CA ASN A 712 -31.71 -12.89 21.46
C ASN A 712 -31.26 -13.91 20.40
N PHE A 713 -30.37 -13.50 19.50
CA PHE A 713 -29.83 -14.33 18.41
C PHE A 713 -28.48 -14.92 18.83
N SER A 714 -28.37 -16.25 18.85
CA SER A 714 -27.12 -16.96 19.14
C SER A 714 -26.50 -17.54 17.87
N ILE A 715 -25.17 -17.50 17.74
CA ILE A 715 -24.43 -18.11 16.62
C ILE A 715 -23.04 -18.61 17.07
N LYS A 716 -22.57 -19.74 16.53
CA LYS A 716 -21.30 -20.40 16.89
C LYS A 716 -20.64 -21.11 15.69
N ASN A 717 -19.30 -21.17 15.74
CA ASN A 717 -18.37 -21.82 14.81
C ASN A 717 -18.54 -21.34 13.37
N VAL A 718 -18.59 -20.00 13.21
CA VAL A 718 -18.67 -19.32 11.93
C VAL A 718 -17.56 -18.29 11.78
N GLU A 719 -16.94 -18.22 10.60
CA GLU A 719 -15.87 -17.28 10.26
C GLU A 719 -16.37 -15.83 10.11
N TYR A 720 -17.65 -15.70 9.76
CA TYR A 720 -18.34 -14.45 9.44
C TYR A 720 -19.84 -14.66 9.59
N TYR A 721 -20.61 -13.62 9.90
CA TYR A 721 -22.03 -13.55 9.56
C TYR A 721 -22.52 -12.10 9.37
N GLU A 722 -23.67 -11.91 8.73
CA GLU A 722 -24.38 -10.62 8.61
C GLU A 722 -25.91 -10.87 8.63
N LEU A 723 -26.54 -10.53 9.75
CA LEU A 723 -27.98 -10.64 10.02
C LEU A 723 -28.69 -9.31 9.75
N LYS A 724 -29.75 -9.37 8.94
CA LYS A 724 -30.61 -8.23 8.58
C LYS A 724 -32.05 -8.52 8.96
N ILE A 725 -32.77 -7.52 9.46
CA ILE A 725 -34.22 -7.56 9.69
C ILE A 725 -34.89 -6.60 8.71
N ASP A 726 -35.88 -7.09 7.97
CA ASP A 726 -36.65 -6.32 6.98
C ASP A 726 -35.76 -5.50 6.00
N GLY A 727 -34.58 -6.06 5.66
CA GLY A 727 -33.57 -5.49 4.77
C GLY A 727 -32.50 -4.61 5.44
N VAL A 728 -32.66 -4.25 6.71
CA VAL A 728 -31.70 -3.43 7.48
C VAL A 728 -30.74 -4.33 8.26
N SER A 729 -29.43 -4.13 8.11
CA SER A 729 -28.43 -4.91 8.87
C SER A 729 -28.48 -4.55 10.36
N ILE A 730 -28.63 -5.55 11.23
CA ILE A 730 -28.72 -5.38 12.69
C ILE A 730 -27.53 -5.96 13.45
N ALA A 731 -26.88 -6.98 12.90
CA ALA A 731 -25.80 -7.71 13.55
C ALA A 731 -24.88 -8.33 12.50
N LYS A 732 -23.60 -8.48 12.84
CA LYS A 732 -22.55 -8.95 11.93
C LYS A 732 -21.37 -9.43 12.77
N SER A 733 -20.65 -10.47 12.35
CA SER A 733 -19.27 -10.67 12.81
C SER A 733 -18.29 -10.30 11.73
N ASP A 734 -17.29 -9.53 12.15
CA ASP A 734 -16.09 -9.21 11.38
C ASP A 734 -14.91 -10.12 11.81
N SER A 735 -15.21 -11.24 12.48
CA SER A 735 -14.26 -12.23 13.01
C SER A 735 -14.87 -13.62 13.20
N PHE A 736 -14.01 -14.63 13.28
CA PHE A 736 -14.38 -16.01 13.63
C PHE A 736 -14.97 -16.10 15.04
N VAL A 737 -16.04 -16.88 15.17
CA VAL A 737 -16.89 -17.03 16.35
C VAL A 737 -16.73 -18.46 16.89
N SER A 738 -15.69 -18.73 17.69
CA SER A 738 -15.38 -20.08 18.20
C SER A 738 -16.26 -20.56 19.36
N ASP A 739 -17.02 -19.66 19.98
CA ASP A 739 -17.95 -19.95 21.07
C ASP A 739 -19.29 -19.21 20.86
N GLU A 740 -20.32 -19.59 21.61
CA GLU A 740 -21.68 -19.11 21.35
C GLU A 740 -21.82 -17.61 21.63
N LEU A 741 -22.02 -16.84 20.57
CA LEU A 741 -22.16 -15.40 20.59
C LEU A 741 -23.64 -15.03 20.53
N SER A 742 -24.17 -14.53 21.65
CA SER A 742 -25.56 -14.08 21.77
C SER A 742 -25.71 -12.56 21.61
N LEU A 743 -26.69 -12.11 20.83
CA LEU A 743 -27.00 -10.70 20.54
C LEU A 743 -28.48 -10.37 20.71
N PHE A 744 -28.77 -9.35 21.53
CA PHE A 744 -30.13 -8.84 21.74
C PHE A 744 -30.56 -7.84 20.65
N GLY A 745 -31.69 -8.11 20.00
CA GLY A 745 -32.38 -7.16 19.12
C GLY A 745 -33.10 -6.08 19.93
N THR A 746 -32.94 -4.81 19.56
CA THR A 746 -33.57 -3.68 20.26
C THR A 746 -35.06 -3.55 19.96
N CYS A 747 -35.86 -3.39 21.01
CA CYS A 747 -37.30 -3.23 20.93
C CYS A 747 -37.69 -1.91 20.23
N GLN A 748 -38.19 -1.97 18.99
CA GLN A 748 -38.63 -0.78 18.24
C GLN A 748 -40.12 -0.47 18.50
N GLU A 749 -40.42 0.33 19.52
CA GLU A 749 -41.78 0.86 19.69
C GLU A 749 -42.11 1.92 18.62
N ILE A 750 -43.05 1.59 17.75
CA ILE A 750 -43.76 2.54 16.89
C ILE A 750 -45.22 2.61 17.35
N GLY A 751 -45.61 3.76 17.92
CA GLY A 751 -46.98 4.27 17.81
C GLY A 751 -47.77 4.48 19.10
N LEU A 752 -47.73 5.71 19.62
CA LEU A 752 -48.92 6.58 19.63
C LEU A 752 -48.54 8.08 19.68
#